data_AF-A0A6N2Z8E1-F1
#
_entry.id   AF-A0A6N2Z8E1-F1
#
_cell.length_a   1.000
_cell.length_b   1.000
_cell.length_c   1.000
_cell.angle_alpha   90.00
_cell.angle_beta   90.00
_cell.angle_gamma   90.00
#
_symmetry.space_group_name_H-M   'P 1'
#
loop_
_entity.id
_entity.type
_entity.pdbx_description
1 polymer ?
#
loop_
_entity_poly.entity_id
_entity_poly.type
_entity_poly.pdbx_seq_one_letter_code
_entity_poly.pdbx_strand_id
1 'polypeptide(L)'
;MSNGKILGLDIGVASVGVGIIDAKTGNVIHANSRLFSAANAENNAERRGFRGARRLTRRKKHRVKRVRDLFEKYDISTDFRNLNLNPYELRVKGLTEQLTNEELFAALRTIAKRRGISYLDDAEDDSTGSSDYAKSIDENRRLLKTKTPGQIQLERLEKYGQLRGNFTVYDENGEAHRLINVFSTSDYKNEARKILETQSNYNKQITDEFIEDYIEILTQKRKYYHGPGNEKSRTDYGRFRTDGTTLENIFGILIGKCSFYPEEYRASKASYTAQEFNFLNDLNNLKVPTETGKLSTEQKEYLVDFAKKSKALGASKLLKEIAKIVDCSVDDIKGYRVDNKDKPDLHTFEPYRKLKFNLSSIDIDELSRETLDKLADILTLNTEREGIEDTIKRNLPSQFTEEQISEIVQIRKNQSSAFNKGWHSFSAKLMNELIPELYVTSEEQMTILTRLEKFKVNKKSSKNTKTIDEKEITDEIYNPVVAKSVRQTIKIINAAVKKYGDFDKIVIEMPRDKNAEDEKKFIDKKEKENKKEKDDSLKRAAFLYNGTDNLPDGVFHGNKELKTKIRLWYQQGERCLYSGKLISIHDLVHNSNKFEIDHILPLSLSFDDSLANKVLVYAWTNQEKGQKTPYQVIDSMDAAWSFREMKDYVLKQKRLGKKKREYLLTTENIDKIEVKKKFIERNLVDTRYASRVVLNSLQTALKELGKDTKVSVVRGQFTSQLRRKWNIDKSRETYHHHAVDALIIAASSQLKLWQKQENPMFESYGENQVVNKETGEILSISDDKYKELVFQPPYQGFVNTISSKGFEDEILFSYQVDSKFNRKVSDATIYSTRKAKLGKDKKDETYVLGKIKDIYSQDGFDTFIKRYKKDKTQFLMYQKDPLTWENVIEVILRDYPSEKLSEDGKKTVKCNPFEEYRRENGLICKYSKKGNGTPIKSLKYYDKKLGNCIDITPEKSKNRVVLRQISPWRADIYFNLETLKYELMGLKYSDLSFEKGTGKYHISQEKYDAIREKEGIGKKSEFKFTLYRNDLILIKDTLNNCERMLRFGSKNDTSKHYVELKPLEKGTFDSEEEILPVLGKVAKSGQFIKGLNKPNISIYKVRTDVLGNKFFIKKEGDKPKLDFKNNNK
;
A
#
# COMPACT_ATOMS: atom_id res chain seq x y z
N MET A 1 -13.50 23.45 32.82
CA MET A 1 -14.24 24.60 32.25
C MET A 1 -14.01 24.59 30.75
N SER A 2 -15.08 24.52 29.97
CA SER A 2 -15.07 24.54 28.50
C SER A 2 -14.59 25.91 28.01
N ASN A 3 -13.57 25.95 27.14
CA ASN A 3 -12.95 27.21 26.72
C ASN A 3 -13.66 27.88 25.54
N GLY A 4 -14.80 27.34 25.07
CA GLY A 4 -15.58 27.91 23.98
C GLY A 4 -14.97 27.67 22.60
N LYS A 5 -14.05 26.71 22.42
CA LYS A 5 -13.32 26.51 21.16
C LYS A 5 -13.56 25.12 20.56
N ILE A 6 -13.52 25.07 19.23
CA ILE A 6 -13.71 23.85 18.44
C ILE A 6 -12.48 23.61 17.58
N LEU A 7 -11.96 22.38 17.63
CA LEU A 7 -10.84 21.93 16.83
C LEU A 7 -11.33 21.04 15.68
N GLY A 8 -11.16 21.48 14.44
CA GLY A 8 -11.36 20.69 13.24
C GLY A 8 -10.04 20.11 12.73
N LEU A 9 -10.06 18.84 12.30
CA LEU A 9 -8.90 18.12 11.80
C LEU A 9 -9.24 17.40 10.49
N ASP A 10 -8.61 17.81 9.39
CA ASP A 10 -8.65 17.11 8.10
C ASP A 10 -7.44 16.16 8.02
N ILE A 11 -7.64 14.87 8.30
CA ILE A 11 -6.54 13.90 8.33
C ILE A 11 -6.36 13.31 6.92
N GLY A 12 -5.20 13.55 6.33
CA GLY A 12 -4.78 12.99 5.06
C GLY A 12 -3.71 11.89 5.19
N VAL A 13 -3.35 11.27 4.07
CA VAL A 13 -2.25 10.28 3.97
C VAL A 13 -0.86 10.93 4.16
N ALA A 14 -0.72 12.20 3.78
CA ALA A 14 0.54 12.96 3.81
C ALA A 14 0.39 14.36 4.45
N SER A 15 -0.79 14.68 4.95
CA SER A 15 -1.12 15.98 5.53
C SER A 15 -2.08 15.81 6.69
N VAL A 16 -2.10 16.79 7.60
CA VAL A 16 -3.19 17.02 8.55
C VAL A 16 -3.50 18.51 8.52
N GLY A 17 -4.69 18.86 8.05
CA GLY A 17 -5.25 20.21 8.19
C GLY A 17 -5.71 20.45 9.62
N VAL A 18 -5.49 21.66 10.12
CA VAL A 18 -5.83 22.08 11.49
C VAL A 18 -6.58 23.40 11.40
N GLY A 19 -7.78 23.44 11.97
CA GLY A 19 -8.60 24.64 12.07
C GLY A 19 -9.16 24.79 13.49
N ILE A 20 -9.00 25.96 14.09
CA ILE A 20 -9.58 26.27 15.41
C ILE A 20 -10.49 27.48 15.23
N ILE A 21 -11.74 27.34 15.68
CA ILE A 21 -12.72 28.42 15.68
C ILE A 21 -13.29 28.63 17.08
N ASP A 22 -13.71 29.85 17.36
CA ASP A 22 -14.55 30.17 18.51
C ASP A 22 -15.98 29.65 18.27
N ALA A 23 -16.52 28.91 19.23
CA ALA A 23 -17.81 28.23 19.10
C ALA A 23 -19.00 29.20 18.99
N LYS A 24 -18.91 30.40 19.58
CA LYS A 24 -19.99 31.39 19.62
C LYS A 24 -19.95 32.32 18.41
N THR A 25 -18.78 32.84 18.11
CA THR A 25 -18.58 33.89 17.09
C THR A 25 -18.21 33.33 15.72
N GLY A 26 -17.63 32.11 15.66
CA GLY A 26 -17.09 31.54 14.43
C GLY A 26 -15.75 32.15 13.99
N ASN A 27 -15.18 33.05 14.79
CA ASN A 27 -13.89 33.67 14.48
C ASN A 27 -12.80 32.60 14.39
N VAL A 28 -11.97 32.70 13.35
CA VAL A 28 -10.84 31.79 13.14
C VAL A 28 -9.73 32.17 14.11
N ILE A 29 -9.38 31.25 15.02
CA ILE A 29 -8.32 31.43 16.01
C ILE A 29 -6.98 30.92 15.47
N HIS A 30 -7.00 29.83 14.70
CA HIS A 30 -5.79 29.22 14.15
C HIS A 30 -6.11 28.40 12.91
N ALA A 31 -5.26 28.49 11.88
CA ALA A 31 -5.32 27.68 10.68
C ALA A 31 -3.92 27.21 10.28
N ASN A 32 -3.74 25.90 10.08
CA ASN A 32 -2.44 25.34 9.76
C ASN A 32 -2.54 24.06 8.92
N SER A 33 -1.58 23.87 8.03
CA SER A 33 -1.39 22.60 7.30
C SER A 33 -0.10 21.91 7.74
N ARG A 34 -0.24 20.79 8.46
CA ARG A 34 0.88 19.91 8.83
C ARG A 34 1.18 18.96 7.68
N LEU A 35 2.37 19.02 7.12
CA LEU A 35 2.79 18.22 5.96
C LEU A 35 3.90 17.23 6.34
N PHE A 36 3.79 15.99 5.87
CA PHE A 36 4.78 14.95 6.11
C PHE A 36 4.82 13.95 4.95
N SER A 37 5.97 13.33 4.72
CA SER A 37 6.04 12.26 3.73
C SER A 37 5.13 11.10 4.17
N ALA A 38 4.19 10.70 3.32
CA ALA A 38 3.37 9.50 3.54
C ALA A 38 4.26 8.33 3.95
N ALA A 39 3.81 7.50 4.91
CA ALA A 39 4.54 6.29 5.25
C ALA A 39 4.35 5.25 4.14
N ASN A 40 5.03 5.43 3.01
CA ASN A 40 4.81 4.59 1.85
C ASN A 40 5.29 3.15 2.15
N ALA A 41 4.36 2.19 2.18
CA ALA A 41 4.63 0.78 2.45
C ALA A 41 5.65 0.22 1.44
N GLU A 42 5.67 0.77 0.23
CA GLU A 42 6.59 0.44 -0.85
C GLU A 42 8.06 0.62 -0.46
N ASN A 43 8.42 1.71 0.22
CA ASN A 43 9.80 1.93 0.66
C ASN A 43 10.25 0.84 1.67
N ASN A 44 9.33 0.37 2.53
CA ASN A 44 9.62 -0.73 3.44
C ASN A 44 9.61 -2.08 2.72
N ALA A 45 8.79 -2.25 1.69
CA ALA A 45 8.79 -3.42 0.82
C ALA A 45 10.12 -3.52 0.04
N GLU A 46 10.61 -2.42 -0.54
CA GLU A 46 11.95 -2.34 -1.14
C GLU A 46 13.05 -2.68 -0.12
N ARG A 47 13.00 -2.07 1.08
CA ARG A 47 13.95 -2.38 2.17
C ARG A 47 13.93 -3.88 2.50
N ARG A 48 12.75 -4.49 2.55
CA ARG A 48 12.55 -5.94 2.78
C ARG A 48 13.11 -6.76 1.62
N GLY A 49 12.83 -6.38 0.38
CA GLY A 49 13.34 -7.01 -0.83
C GLY A 49 14.87 -7.02 -0.88
N PHE A 50 15.51 -5.86 -0.70
CA PHE A 50 16.98 -5.77 -0.64
C PHE A 50 17.57 -6.55 0.55
N ARG A 51 16.91 -6.56 1.72
CA ARG A 51 17.35 -7.38 2.87
C ARG A 51 17.29 -8.87 2.54
N GLY A 52 16.22 -9.33 1.89
CA GLY A 52 16.08 -10.69 1.39
C GLY A 52 17.19 -11.05 0.39
N ALA A 53 17.39 -10.22 -0.63
CA ALA A 53 18.42 -10.39 -1.65
C ALA A 53 19.85 -10.47 -1.06
N ARG A 54 20.18 -9.61 -0.08
CA ARG A 54 21.45 -9.67 0.65
C ARG A 54 21.62 -10.98 1.41
N ARG A 55 20.57 -11.46 2.10
CA ARG A 55 20.62 -12.75 2.82
C ARG A 55 20.80 -13.92 1.86
N LEU A 56 20.09 -13.95 0.73
CA LEU A 56 20.23 -14.98 -0.30
C LEU A 56 21.64 -14.99 -0.89
N THR A 57 22.17 -13.82 -1.24
CA THR A 57 23.53 -13.69 -1.80
C THR A 57 24.59 -14.09 -0.79
N ARG A 58 24.47 -13.64 0.47
CA ARG A 58 25.38 -14.01 1.57
C ARG A 58 25.39 -15.52 1.80
N ARG A 59 24.21 -16.15 1.90
CA ARG A 59 24.09 -17.60 2.10
C ARG A 59 24.60 -18.39 0.89
N LYS A 60 24.40 -17.90 -0.34
CA LYS A 60 24.99 -18.49 -1.55
C LYS A 60 26.53 -18.44 -1.50
N LYS A 61 27.12 -17.29 -1.16
CA LYS A 61 28.57 -17.14 -1.00
C LYS A 61 29.10 -18.04 0.12
N HIS A 62 28.41 -18.09 1.25
CA HIS A 62 28.78 -18.93 2.39
C HIS A 62 28.67 -20.43 2.09
N ARG A 63 27.66 -20.87 1.34
CA ARG A 63 27.53 -22.27 0.90
C ARG A 63 28.69 -22.68 -0.01
N VAL A 64 29.04 -21.83 -0.97
CA VAL A 64 30.23 -22.07 -1.82
C VAL A 64 31.53 -22.07 -1.00
N LYS A 65 31.60 -21.28 0.07
CA LYS A 65 32.70 -21.34 1.04
C LYS A 65 32.72 -22.70 1.77
N ARG A 66 31.59 -23.14 2.32
CA ARG A 66 31.47 -24.44 3.02
C ARG A 66 31.87 -25.63 2.14
N VAL A 67 31.60 -25.60 0.83
CA VAL A 67 32.09 -26.65 -0.08
C VAL A 67 33.62 -26.66 -0.16
N ARG A 68 34.28 -25.50 -0.09
CA ARG A 68 35.75 -25.43 -0.01
C ARG A 68 36.25 -25.90 1.34
N ASP A 69 35.66 -25.38 2.42
CA ASP A 69 35.99 -25.75 3.79
C ASP A 69 35.81 -27.28 3.99
N LEU A 70 34.90 -27.92 3.24
CA LEU A 70 34.71 -29.37 3.22
C LEU A 70 35.89 -30.12 2.59
N PHE A 71 36.39 -29.68 1.42
CA PHE A 71 37.57 -30.28 0.81
C PHE A 71 38.80 -30.14 1.71
N GLU A 72 38.93 -29.01 2.41
CA GLU A 72 39.97 -28.79 3.42
C GLU A 72 39.77 -29.69 4.66
N LYS A 73 38.53 -29.89 5.15
CA LYS A 73 38.22 -30.77 6.29
C LYS A 73 38.66 -32.23 6.06
N TYR A 74 38.54 -32.72 4.84
CA TYR A 74 38.88 -34.11 4.47
C TYR A 74 40.26 -34.24 3.81
N ASP A 75 41.12 -33.21 3.93
CA ASP A 75 42.49 -33.19 3.39
C ASP A 75 42.59 -33.52 1.89
N ILE A 76 41.58 -33.13 1.10
CA ILE A 76 41.54 -33.32 -0.34
C ILE A 76 42.33 -32.21 -1.03
N SER A 77 43.57 -32.50 -1.40
CA SER A 77 44.47 -31.55 -2.08
C SER A 77 43.85 -31.00 -3.37
N THR A 78 43.63 -29.67 -3.42
CA THR A 78 42.94 -28.98 -4.53
C THR A 78 43.45 -27.55 -4.70
N ASP A 79 43.82 -27.12 -5.91
CA ASP A 79 44.05 -25.69 -6.18
C ASP A 79 42.73 -24.96 -6.49
N PHE A 80 42.35 -24.02 -5.63
CA PHE A 80 41.12 -23.24 -5.77
C PHE A 80 41.24 -22.03 -6.72
N ARG A 81 42.42 -21.75 -7.30
CA ARG A 81 42.72 -20.48 -7.99
C ARG A 81 42.36 -20.49 -9.49
N ASN A 82 42.47 -21.62 -10.18
CA ASN A 82 42.27 -21.72 -11.64
C ASN A 82 41.15 -22.70 -12.01
N LEU A 83 39.93 -22.17 -12.18
CA LEU A 83 38.75 -22.97 -12.53
C LEU A 83 38.10 -22.48 -13.83
N ASN A 84 38.90 -22.20 -14.86
CA ASN A 84 38.43 -21.87 -16.22
C ASN A 84 38.02 -23.13 -17.01
N LEU A 85 37.49 -24.14 -16.32
CA LEU A 85 37.00 -25.38 -16.91
C LEU A 85 35.51 -25.27 -17.19
N ASN A 86 34.97 -26.07 -18.12
CA ASN A 86 33.53 -26.14 -18.34
C ASN A 86 32.88 -27.03 -17.27
N PRO A 87 32.21 -26.47 -16.25
CA PRO A 87 31.69 -27.28 -15.16
C PRO A 87 30.51 -28.16 -15.58
N TYR A 88 29.90 -27.93 -16.75
CA TYR A 88 28.78 -28.74 -17.24
C TYR A 88 29.28 -30.02 -17.91
N GLU A 89 30.36 -29.93 -18.71
CA GLU A 89 31.07 -31.11 -19.22
C GLU A 89 31.60 -31.96 -18.08
N LEU A 90 32.26 -31.35 -17.09
CA LEU A 90 32.79 -32.08 -15.93
C LEU A 90 31.69 -32.77 -15.11
N ARG A 91 30.50 -32.16 -14.99
CA ARG A 91 29.37 -32.79 -14.31
C ARG A 91 28.84 -34.00 -15.06
N VAL A 92 28.87 -34.00 -16.39
CA VAL A 92 28.47 -35.16 -17.20
C VAL A 92 29.56 -36.23 -17.17
N LYS A 93 30.82 -35.85 -17.37
CA LYS A 93 31.98 -36.74 -17.27
C LYS A 93 32.03 -37.46 -15.92
N GLY A 94 31.86 -36.72 -14.83
CA GLY A 94 31.91 -37.28 -13.46
C GLY A 94 30.78 -38.24 -13.10
N LEU A 95 29.77 -38.43 -13.95
CA LEU A 95 28.73 -39.46 -13.76
C LEU A 95 29.20 -40.87 -14.12
N THR A 96 30.28 -40.99 -14.90
CA THR A 96 30.78 -42.28 -15.43
C THR A 96 32.30 -42.42 -15.37
N GLU A 97 33.03 -41.32 -15.49
CA GLU A 97 34.50 -41.29 -15.56
C GLU A 97 35.13 -40.62 -14.34
N GLN A 98 36.42 -40.88 -14.13
CA GLN A 98 37.23 -40.24 -13.09
C GLN A 98 37.44 -38.74 -13.37
N LEU A 99 37.29 -37.93 -12.32
CA LEU A 99 37.65 -36.52 -12.29
C LEU A 99 38.86 -36.29 -11.38
N THR A 100 39.69 -35.31 -11.71
CA THR A 100 40.68 -34.79 -10.77
C THR A 100 39.99 -34.04 -9.62
N ASN A 101 40.67 -33.85 -8.49
CA ASN A 101 40.11 -33.12 -7.35
C ASN A 101 39.67 -31.69 -7.72
N GLU A 102 40.42 -31.03 -8.60
CA GLU A 102 40.11 -29.67 -9.11
C GLU A 102 38.85 -29.67 -9.99
N GLU A 103 38.72 -30.65 -10.87
CA GLU A 103 37.54 -30.85 -11.72
C GLU A 103 36.29 -31.17 -10.88
N LEU A 104 36.43 -32.08 -9.90
CA LEU A 104 35.37 -32.43 -8.97
C LEU A 104 34.92 -31.21 -8.17
N PHE A 105 35.85 -30.43 -7.62
CA PHE A 105 35.54 -29.18 -6.95
C PHE A 105 34.80 -28.20 -7.87
N ALA A 106 35.22 -28.06 -9.14
CA ALA A 106 34.57 -27.19 -10.12
C ALA A 106 33.10 -27.58 -10.36
N ALA A 107 32.84 -28.88 -10.51
CA ALA A 107 31.51 -29.45 -10.69
C ALA A 107 30.61 -29.20 -9.46
N LEU A 108 31.04 -29.63 -8.27
CA LEU A 108 30.30 -29.52 -7.02
C LEU A 108 30.04 -28.06 -6.62
N ARG A 109 31.04 -27.18 -6.76
CA ARG A 109 30.90 -25.74 -6.52
C ARG A 109 29.80 -25.13 -7.40
N THR A 110 29.69 -25.58 -8.65
CA THR A 110 28.70 -25.04 -9.60
C THR A 110 27.28 -25.49 -9.23
N ILE A 111 27.11 -26.76 -8.87
CA ILE A 111 25.84 -27.31 -8.35
C ILE A 111 25.44 -26.56 -7.08
N ALA A 112 26.33 -26.46 -6.08
CA ALA A 112 26.06 -25.74 -4.84
C ALA A 112 25.71 -24.25 -5.10
N LYS A 113 26.36 -23.57 -6.04
CA LYS A 113 26.04 -22.17 -6.37
C LYS A 113 24.61 -22.00 -6.91
N ARG A 114 24.03 -23.02 -7.56
CA ARG A 114 22.75 -23.01 -8.28
C ARG A 114 21.86 -24.23 -7.99
N ARG A 115 21.68 -24.55 -6.72
CA ARG A 115 20.95 -25.73 -6.19
C ARG A 115 19.44 -25.87 -6.47
N GLY A 116 18.90 -25.20 -7.49
CA GLY A 116 17.47 -25.32 -7.82
C GLY A 116 16.50 -24.66 -6.83
N ILE A 117 15.21 -25.00 -7.00
CA ILE A 117 14.09 -24.59 -6.14
C ILE A 117 13.44 -25.82 -5.51
N SER A 118 13.13 -25.76 -4.21
CA SER A 118 12.68 -26.97 -3.49
C SER A 118 11.17 -27.06 -3.29
N TYR A 119 10.39 -26.04 -3.66
CA TYR A 119 8.92 -26.13 -3.55
C TYR A 119 8.32 -26.84 -4.76
N LEU A 120 9.09 -27.02 -5.84
CA LEU A 120 8.69 -27.88 -6.96
C LEU A 120 8.65 -29.35 -6.55
N ASP A 121 9.37 -29.72 -5.49
CA ASP A 121 9.36 -31.07 -4.91
C ASP A 121 8.01 -31.37 -4.21
N ASP A 122 7.30 -30.32 -3.77
CA ASP A 122 6.02 -30.42 -3.04
C ASP A 122 4.78 -30.21 -3.95
N ALA A 123 4.97 -29.87 -5.23
CA ALA A 123 3.89 -29.56 -6.16
C ALA A 123 3.50 -30.81 -6.96
N GLU A 124 2.26 -31.30 -6.77
CA GLU A 124 1.69 -32.43 -7.54
C GLU A 124 1.73 -32.19 -9.06
N ASP A 125 1.74 -33.30 -9.81
CA ASP A 125 1.96 -33.37 -11.26
C ASP A 125 0.88 -32.66 -12.13
N ASP A 126 -0.21 -32.17 -11.53
CA ASP A 126 -1.40 -31.69 -12.26
C ASP A 126 -1.51 -30.17 -12.41
N SER A 127 -0.43 -29.49 -12.80
CA SER A 127 -0.52 -28.06 -13.16
C SER A 127 -0.09 -27.75 -14.59
N THR A 128 -1.00 -28.03 -15.54
CA THR A 128 -0.99 -27.40 -16.88
C THR A 128 -1.31 -25.90 -16.75
N GLY A 129 -0.36 -25.13 -16.22
CA GLY A 129 -0.46 -23.68 -16.19
C GLY A 129 -0.38 -23.10 -17.60
N SER A 130 -1.30 -22.19 -17.97
CA SER A 130 -1.32 -21.61 -19.34
C SER A 130 -0.14 -20.68 -19.65
N SER A 131 0.66 -20.30 -18.64
CA SER A 131 1.79 -19.38 -18.81
C SER A 131 3.03 -20.05 -19.41
N ASP A 132 3.78 -19.34 -20.26
CA ASP A 132 5.06 -19.82 -20.82
C ASP A 132 6.02 -20.37 -19.76
N TYR A 133 6.02 -19.79 -18.56
CA TYR A 133 6.88 -20.21 -17.45
C TYR A 133 6.55 -21.62 -16.96
N ALA A 134 5.26 -21.98 -16.91
CA ALA A 134 4.81 -23.31 -16.49
C ALA A 134 5.18 -24.35 -17.55
N LYS A 135 4.91 -24.05 -18.82
CA LYS A 135 5.30 -24.89 -19.97
C LYS A 135 6.81 -25.20 -19.97
N SER A 136 7.67 -24.21 -19.71
CA SER A 136 9.12 -24.42 -19.61
C SER A 136 9.55 -25.33 -18.45
N ILE A 137 8.79 -25.34 -17.34
CA ILE A 137 9.07 -26.22 -16.19
C ILE A 137 8.63 -27.65 -16.50
N ASP A 138 7.48 -27.83 -17.15
CA ASP A 138 6.99 -29.15 -17.55
C ASP A 138 7.91 -29.81 -18.57
N GLU A 139 8.47 -29.03 -19.51
CA GLU A 139 9.49 -29.52 -20.42
C GLU A 139 10.75 -30.00 -19.66
N ASN A 140 11.23 -29.24 -18.67
CA ASN A 140 12.34 -29.68 -17.82
C ASN A 140 12.00 -30.97 -17.08
N ARG A 141 10.79 -31.08 -16.48
CA ARG A 141 10.32 -32.28 -15.78
C ARG A 141 10.29 -33.50 -16.71
N ARG A 142 9.83 -33.34 -17.95
CA ARG A 142 9.83 -34.42 -18.95
C ARG A 142 11.25 -34.91 -19.25
N LEU A 143 12.20 -33.99 -19.45
CA LEU A 143 13.61 -34.34 -19.71
C LEU A 143 14.30 -34.96 -18.50
N LEU A 144 13.92 -34.56 -17.28
CA LEU A 144 14.48 -35.10 -16.03
C LEU A 144 14.15 -36.57 -15.78
N LYS A 145 13.14 -37.13 -16.46
CA LYS A 145 12.83 -38.58 -16.37
C LYS A 145 13.97 -39.45 -16.89
N THR A 146 14.76 -38.96 -17.84
CA THR A 146 15.84 -39.72 -18.49
C THR A 146 17.22 -39.09 -18.30
N LYS A 147 17.31 -37.80 -17.97
CA LYS A 147 18.57 -37.05 -17.91
C LYS A 147 18.73 -36.28 -16.61
N THR A 148 19.95 -36.09 -16.16
CA THR A 148 20.29 -35.21 -15.04
C THR A 148 20.23 -33.72 -15.44
N PRO A 149 20.07 -32.78 -14.48
CA PRO A 149 20.16 -31.35 -14.77
C PRO A 149 21.45 -30.95 -15.50
N GLY A 150 22.58 -31.59 -15.16
CA GLY A 150 23.88 -31.38 -15.81
C GLY A 150 23.87 -31.72 -17.30
N GLN A 151 23.33 -32.89 -17.66
CA GLN A 151 23.19 -33.33 -19.05
C GLN A 151 22.29 -32.39 -19.85
N ILE A 152 21.11 -32.04 -19.32
CA ILE A 152 20.19 -31.10 -19.99
C ILE A 152 20.85 -29.73 -20.20
N GLN A 153 21.65 -29.27 -19.23
CA GLN A 153 22.35 -27.99 -19.33
C GLN A 153 23.50 -28.02 -20.33
N LEU A 154 24.21 -29.14 -20.45
CA LEU A 154 25.28 -29.33 -21.44
C LEU A 154 24.70 -29.37 -22.85
N GLU A 155 23.64 -30.17 -23.08
CA GLU A 155 22.96 -30.24 -24.38
C GLU A 155 22.44 -28.87 -24.84
N ARG A 156 21.92 -28.06 -23.90
CA ARG A 156 21.51 -26.68 -24.20
C ARG A 156 22.69 -25.78 -24.55
N LEU A 157 23.83 -25.97 -23.90
CA LEU A 157 25.04 -25.21 -24.18
C LEU A 157 25.59 -25.55 -25.57
N GLU A 158 25.62 -26.83 -25.92
CA GLU A 158 26.10 -27.32 -27.22
C GLU A 158 25.14 -26.92 -28.35
N LYS A 159 23.83 -27.15 -28.17
CA LYS A 159 22.81 -26.86 -29.19
C LYS A 159 22.54 -25.36 -29.38
N TYR A 160 22.50 -24.59 -28.30
CA TYR A 160 22.05 -23.18 -28.36
C TYR A 160 23.14 -22.16 -27.99
N GLY A 161 24.34 -22.60 -27.59
CA GLY A 161 25.42 -21.72 -27.13
C GLY A 161 25.13 -20.97 -25.83
N GLN A 162 23.98 -21.24 -25.18
CA GLN A 162 23.55 -20.58 -23.95
C GLN A 162 22.70 -21.51 -23.09
N LEU A 163 22.87 -21.42 -21.77
CA LEU A 163 22.10 -22.20 -20.80
C LEU A 163 21.46 -21.33 -19.71
N ARG A 164 21.79 -20.03 -19.65
CA ARG A 164 21.52 -19.20 -18.46
C ARG A 164 20.31 -18.29 -18.65
N GLY A 165 19.48 -18.24 -17.62
CA GLY A 165 18.35 -17.32 -17.55
C GLY A 165 17.09 -17.93 -18.15
N ASN A 166 16.31 -17.08 -18.79
CA ASN A 166 15.13 -17.44 -19.58
C ASN A 166 15.40 -16.92 -20.99
N PHE A 167 15.41 -17.81 -21.97
CA PHE A 167 15.70 -17.47 -23.35
C PHE A 167 14.79 -18.24 -24.30
N THR A 168 14.50 -17.61 -25.44
CA THR A 168 13.73 -18.22 -26.53
C THR A 168 14.67 -19.00 -27.43
N VAL A 169 14.22 -20.19 -27.81
CA VAL A 169 14.78 -21.01 -28.88
C VAL A 169 13.69 -21.17 -29.95
N TYR A 170 14.09 -21.44 -31.17
CA TYR A 170 13.19 -21.69 -32.27
C TYR A 170 13.37 -23.13 -32.69
N ASP A 171 12.28 -23.85 -32.92
CA ASP A 171 12.33 -25.20 -33.47
C ASP A 171 12.55 -25.17 -35.00
N GLU A 172 12.65 -26.35 -35.60
CA GLU A 172 12.87 -26.52 -37.04
C GLU A 172 11.71 -25.98 -37.89
N ASN A 173 10.53 -25.78 -37.29
CA ASN A 173 9.35 -25.19 -37.93
C ASN A 173 9.24 -23.67 -37.72
N GLY A 174 10.22 -23.05 -37.03
CA GLY A 174 10.23 -21.63 -36.71
C GLY A 174 9.33 -21.23 -35.53
N GLU A 175 8.76 -22.19 -34.78
CA GLU A 175 7.94 -21.92 -33.61
C GLU A 175 8.84 -21.56 -32.40
N ALA A 176 8.45 -20.52 -31.67
CA ALA A 176 9.21 -19.98 -30.55
C ALA A 176 8.93 -20.76 -29.26
N HIS A 177 9.91 -21.52 -28.77
CA HIS A 177 9.86 -22.21 -27.50
C HIS A 177 10.68 -21.47 -26.44
N ARG A 178 10.19 -21.46 -25.20
CA ARG A 178 10.85 -20.75 -24.10
C ARG A 178 11.52 -21.75 -23.17
N LEU A 179 12.83 -21.61 -22.97
CA LEU A 179 13.59 -22.46 -22.06
C LEU A 179 13.98 -21.70 -20.80
N ILE A 180 13.94 -22.40 -19.66
CA ILE A 180 14.33 -21.85 -18.36
C ILE A 180 15.31 -22.76 -17.62
N ASN A 181 16.34 -22.16 -17.03
CA ASN A 181 17.33 -22.89 -16.24
C ASN A 181 16.93 -23.01 -14.76
N VAL A 182 15.78 -23.63 -14.53
CA VAL A 182 15.19 -23.88 -13.21
C VAL A 182 14.88 -25.36 -13.09
N PHE A 183 15.50 -26.00 -12.10
CA PHE A 183 15.36 -27.41 -11.77
C PHE A 183 15.08 -27.54 -10.27
N SER A 184 14.61 -28.70 -9.82
CA SER A 184 14.30 -28.91 -8.41
C SER A 184 15.59 -29.03 -7.58
N THR A 185 15.49 -28.97 -6.25
CA THR A 185 16.67 -29.21 -5.39
C THR A 185 16.98 -30.70 -5.30
N SER A 186 15.95 -31.55 -5.37
CA SER A 186 16.11 -33.01 -5.38
C SER A 186 16.84 -33.50 -6.64
N ASP A 187 16.58 -32.93 -7.81
CA ASP A 187 17.27 -33.30 -9.06
C ASP A 187 18.78 -33.07 -8.96
N TYR A 188 19.19 -31.92 -8.43
CA TYR A 188 20.61 -31.62 -8.19
C TYR A 188 21.21 -32.47 -7.08
N LYS A 189 20.42 -32.88 -6.07
CA LYS A 189 20.85 -33.81 -5.02
C LYS A 189 21.19 -35.16 -5.64
N ASN A 190 20.30 -35.70 -6.48
CA ASN A 190 20.46 -36.99 -7.13
C ASN A 190 21.66 -36.98 -8.09
N GLU A 191 21.80 -35.93 -8.90
CA GLU A 191 22.96 -35.77 -9.78
C GLU A 191 24.26 -35.72 -8.99
N ALA A 192 24.34 -34.89 -7.94
CA ALA A 192 25.58 -34.74 -7.19
C ALA A 192 25.95 -35.99 -6.40
N ARG A 193 24.96 -36.70 -5.84
CA ARG A 193 25.18 -37.99 -5.17
C ARG A 193 25.77 -39.01 -6.15
N LYS A 194 25.18 -39.15 -7.34
CA LYS A 194 25.69 -40.06 -8.38
C LYS A 194 27.12 -39.73 -8.82
N ILE A 195 27.44 -38.44 -8.99
CA ILE A 195 28.82 -38.03 -9.28
C ILE A 195 29.75 -38.48 -8.15
N LEU A 196 29.40 -38.19 -6.90
CA LEU A 196 30.25 -38.50 -5.73
C LEU A 196 30.42 -40.01 -5.49
N GLU A 197 29.37 -40.80 -5.65
CA GLU A 197 29.41 -42.28 -5.58
C GLU A 197 30.28 -42.87 -6.70
N THR A 198 30.29 -42.24 -7.88
CA THR A 198 31.20 -42.67 -8.96
C THR A 198 32.64 -42.32 -8.60
N GLN A 199 32.88 -41.13 -8.05
CA GLN A 199 34.23 -40.69 -7.69
C GLN A 199 34.81 -41.40 -6.46
N SER A 200 33.99 -41.90 -5.52
CA SER A 200 34.48 -42.66 -4.37
C SER A 200 35.17 -43.97 -4.78
N ASN A 201 34.79 -44.56 -5.92
CA ASN A 201 35.47 -45.71 -6.50
C ASN A 201 36.92 -45.40 -6.94
N TYR A 202 37.21 -44.14 -7.28
CA TYR A 202 38.51 -43.71 -7.77
C TYR A 202 39.35 -42.96 -6.73
N ASN A 203 38.71 -42.31 -5.75
CA ASN A 203 39.36 -41.54 -4.70
C ASN A 203 38.83 -41.94 -3.31
N LYS A 204 39.68 -42.65 -2.54
CA LYS A 204 39.37 -43.14 -1.19
C LYS A 204 39.15 -42.03 -0.14
N GLN A 205 39.57 -40.79 -0.42
CA GLN A 205 39.30 -39.64 0.45
C GLN A 205 37.84 -39.18 0.38
N ILE A 206 37.10 -39.60 -0.66
CA ILE A 206 35.66 -39.36 -0.79
C ILE A 206 34.92 -40.44 -0.02
N THR A 207 34.77 -40.24 1.28
CA THR A 207 34.05 -41.15 2.18
C THR A 207 32.54 -40.89 2.14
N ASP A 208 31.74 -41.83 2.62
CA ASP A 208 30.29 -41.64 2.76
C ASP A 208 29.95 -40.41 3.62
N GLU A 209 30.76 -40.13 4.65
CA GLU A 209 30.62 -38.92 5.48
C GLU A 209 30.83 -37.63 4.65
N PHE A 210 31.83 -37.60 3.76
CA PHE A 210 32.04 -36.48 2.84
C PHE A 210 30.83 -36.28 1.90
N ILE A 211 30.26 -37.38 1.40
CA ILE A 211 29.07 -37.34 0.53
C ILE A 211 27.89 -36.73 1.29
N GLU A 212 27.58 -37.22 2.49
CA GLU A 212 26.45 -36.71 3.27
C GLU A 212 26.66 -35.25 3.72
N ASP A 213 27.88 -34.87 4.13
CA ASP A 213 28.23 -33.48 4.47
C ASP A 213 28.02 -32.55 3.26
N TYR A 214 28.44 -32.96 2.06
CA TYR A 214 28.21 -32.18 0.85
C TYR A 214 26.71 -32.06 0.53
N ILE A 215 25.96 -33.16 0.63
CA ILE A 215 24.52 -33.18 0.37
C ILE A 215 23.76 -32.32 1.37
N GLU A 216 24.18 -32.29 2.65
CA GLU A 216 23.65 -31.37 3.66
C GLU A 216 23.91 -29.91 3.24
N ILE A 217 25.16 -29.56 2.89
CA ILE A 217 25.52 -28.22 2.39
C ILE A 217 24.66 -27.81 1.18
N LEU A 218 24.43 -28.75 0.26
CA LEU A 218 23.65 -28.54 -0.95
C LEU A 218 22.18 -28.27 -0.61
N THR A 219 21.54 -29.14 0.15
CA THR A 219 20.08 -29.15 0.34
C THR A 219 19.61 -28.24 1.48
N GLN A 220 20.45 -28.01 2.50
CA GLN A 220 20.05 -27.33 3.73
C GLN A 220 19.43 -25.95 3.47
N LYS A 221 18.20 -25.77 3.95
CA LYS A 221 17.44 -24.52 3.92
C LYS A 221 17.02 -24.15 5.32
N ARG A 222 17.01 -22.85 5.59
CA ARG A 222 16.40 -22.34 6.80
C ARG A 222 14.90 -22.32 6.62
N LYS A 223 14.21 -22.89 7.58
CA LYS A 223 12.76 -22.85 7.71
C LYS A 223 12.26 -21.42 7.83
N TYR A 224 11.10 -21.15 7.24
CA TYR A 224 10.55 -19.79 7.22
C TYR A 224 10.16 -19.34 8.63
N TYR A 225 9.72 -20.26 9.50
CA TYR A 225 9.39 -20.04 10.91
C TYR A 225 10.59 -19.94 11.86
N HIS A 226 11.81 -20.29 11.42
CA HIS A 226 13.04 -20.03 12.18
C HIS A 226 13.69 -18.70 11.81
N GLY A 227 13.72 -18.38 10.51
CA GLY A 227 14.37 -17.16 10.03
C GLY A 227 15.93 -17.17 10.12
N PRO A 228 16.58 -16.00 10.25
CA PRO A 228 18.03 -15.86 10.36
C PRO A 228 18.57 -16.13 11.78
N GLY A 229 19.89 -16.31 11.89
CA GLY A 229 20.60 -16.43 13.17
C GLY A 229 21.00 -17.85 13.55
N ASN A 230 21.90 -17.97 14.51
CA ASN A 230 22.21 -19.19 15.25
C ASN A 230 22.49 -18.79 16.71
N GLU A 231 22.78 -19.73 17.59
CA GLU A 231 22.98 -19.46 19.02
C GLU A 231 24.04 -18.38 19.30
N LYS A 232 25.13 -18.39 18.51
CA LYS A 232 26.22 -17.40 18.59
C LYS A 232 25.90 -16.08 17.86
N SER A 233 25.04 -16.12 16.85
CA SER A 233 24.68 -14.99 15.97
C SER A 233 23.21 -14.61 16.15
N ARG A 234 22.90 -14.07 17.32
CA ARG A 234 21.54 -13.70 17.73
C ARG A 234 21.01 -12.49 16.94
N THR A 235 19.73 -12.54 16.57
CA THR A 235 19.04 -11.51 15.81
C THR A 235 17.53 -11.57 15.99
N ASP A 236 16.93 -10.42 16.30
CA ASP A 236 15.47 -10.25 16.43
C ASP A 236 14.67 -10.37 15.13
N TYR A 237 15.32 -10.70 14.02
CA TYR A 237 14.61 -11.09 12.81
C TYR A 237 14.29 -12.59 12.75
N GLY A 238 14.82 -13.39 13.67
CA GLY A 238 14.73 -14.84 13.65
C GLY A 238 14.54 -15.43 15.04
N ARG A 239 14.80 -16.74 15.11
CA ARG A 239 14.55 -17.60 16.25
C ARG A 239 15.35 -17.23 17.50
N PHE A 240 16.63 -16.92 17.31
CA PHE A 240 17.58 -16.63 18.38
C PHE A 240 17.57 -15.13 18.65
N ARG A 241 16.84 -14.68 19.66
CA ARG A 241 16.60 -13.27 20.01
C ARG A 241 17.77 -12.65 20.75
N THR A 242 17.95 -11.34 20.68
CA THR A 242 19.08 -10.66 21.35
C THR A 242 18.94 -10.58 22.87
N ASP A 243 17.74 -10.80 23.41
CA ASP A 243 17.47 -10.92 24.84
C ASP A 243 17.86 -12.29 25.44
N GLY A 244 18.39 -13.21 24.62
CA GLY A 244 18.79 -14.55 25.03
C GLY A 244 17.72 -15.61 24.78
N THR A 245 16.47 -15.22 24.52
CA THR A 245 15.38 -16.17 24.25
C THR A 245 15.54 -16.86 22.90
N THR A 246 15.14 -18.12 22.82
CA THR A 246 15.09 -18.89 21.57
C THR A 246 13.64 -19.30 21.34
N LEU A 247 13.01 -18.67 20.36
CA LEU A 247 11.62 -18.99 20.00
C LEU A 247 11.55 -20.37 19.33
N GLU A 248 10.39 -21.01 19.31
CA GLU A 248 10.19 -22.21 18.48
C GLU A 248 9.83 -21.78 17.06
N ASN A 249 8.78 -20.95 16.98
CA ASN A 249 8.28 -20.37 15.76
C ASN A 249 8.21 -18.84 15.93
N ILE A 250 8.90 -18.09 15.07
CA ILE A 250 8.95 -16.62 15.13
C ILE A 250 7.59 -15.96 14.88
N PHE A 251 6.62 -16.69 14.33
CA PHE A 251 5.25 -16.20 14.12
C PHE A 251 4.40 -16.33 15.39
N GLY A 252 4.82 -17.11 16.39
CA GLY A 252 4.10 -17.24 17.66
C GLY A 252 3.97 -15.91 18.41
N ILE A 253 5.04 -15.10 18.43
CA ILE A 253 5.02 -13.76 19.03
C ILE A 253 4.18 -12.74 18.24
N LEU A 254 3.72 -13.10 17.04
CA LEU A 254 2.84 -12.28 16.20
C LEU A 254 1.36 -12.66 16.39
N ILE A 255 1.06 -13.70 17.17
CA ILE A 255 -0.30 -14.02 17.58
C ILE A 255 -0.83 -12.85 18.42
N GLY A 256 -1.99 -12.33 18.05
CA GLY A 256 -2.59 -11.22 18.78
C GLY A 256 -2.94 -11.62 20.22
N LYS A 257 -2.99 -10.64 21.10
CA LYS A 257 -3.44 -10.81 22.49
C LYS A 257 -4.95 -10.61 22.64
N CYS A 258 -5.53 -11.20 23.66
CA CYS A 258 -6.95 -11.03 23.97
C CYS A 258 -7.25 -9.59 24.37
N SER A 259 -8.38 -9.03 23.94
CA SER A 259 -8.76 -7.64 24.26
C SER A 259 -9.14 -7.44 25.73
N PHE A 260 -9.55 -8.51 26.41
CA PHE A 260 -9.94 -8.48 27.83
C PHE A 260 -8.85 -9.04 28.75
N TYR A 261 -7.94 -9.87 28.21
CA TYR A 261 -6.77 -10.38 28.92
C TYR A 261 -5.50 -10.09 28.10
N PRO A 262 -4.88 -8.90 28.22
CA PRO A 262 -3.76 -8.49 27.38
C PRO A 262 -2.51 -9.37 27.49
N GLU A 263 -2.34 -10.09 28.60
CA GLU A 263 -1.23 -11.03 28.79
C GLU A 263 -1.47 -12.36 28.05
N GLU A 264 -2.72 -12.72 27.77
CA GLU A 264 -3.11 -13.98 27.17
C GLU A 264 -3.12 -13.91 25.63
N TYR A 265 -2.57 -14.95 24.99
CA TYR A 265 -2.69 -15.10 23.54
C TYR A 265 -4.12 -15.46 23.14
N ARG A 266 -4.51 -15.03 21.95
CA ARG A 266 -5.75 -15.48 21.30
C ARG A 266 -5.69 -16.98 21.03
N ALA A 267 -6.81 -17.68 21.18
CA ALA A 267 -6.89 -19.10 20.79
C ALA A 267 -7.01 -19.24 19.27
N SER A 268 -6.58 -20.37 18.71
CA SER A 268 -6.87 -20.68 17.30
C SER A 268 -8.38 -20.73 17.05
N LYS A 269 -8.84 -20.32 15.86
CA LYS A 269 -10.24 -20.56 15.46
C LYS A 269 -10.57 -22.04 15.30
N ALA A 270 -9.56 -22.88 15.12
CA ALA A 270 -9.71 -24.32 15.04
C ALA A 270 -9.68 -25.00 16.41
N SER A 271 -9.43 -24.27 17.50
CA SER A 271 -9.46 -24.82 18.86
C SER A 271 -10.88 -25.28 19.20
N TYR A 272 -11.01 -26.30 20.04
CA TYR A 272 -12.31 -26.78 20.50
C TYR A 272 -13.08 -25.66 21.23
N THR A 273 -12.39 -24.97 22.14
CA THR A 273 -12.96 -23.86 22.92
C THR A 273 -13.49 -22.73 22.02
N ALA A 274 -12.75 -22.35 20.97
CA ALA A 274 -13.21 -21.34 20.03
C ALA A 274 -14.40 -21.83 19.19
N GLN A 275 -14.41 -23.10 18.78
CA GLN A 275 -15.50 -23.68 18.00
C GLN A 275 -16.81 -23.74 18.80
N GLU A 276 -16.73 -24.16 20.07
CA GLU A 276 -17.87 -24.21 20.98
C GLU A 276 -18.42 -22.83 21.30
N PHE A 277 -17.54 -21.89 21.66
CA PHE A 277 -17.94 -20.50 21.89
C PHE A 277 -18.68 -19.89 20.69
N ASN A 278 -18.13 -20.03 19.48
CA ASN A 278 -18.75 -19.48 18.27
C ASN A 278 -20.11 -20.15 17.96
N PHE A 279 -20.20 -21.46 18.18
CA PHE A 279 -21.44 -22.21 17.97
C PHE A 279 -22.54 -21.74 18.93
N LEU A 280 -22.24 -21.67 20.24
CA LEU A 280 -23.21 -21.24 21.25
C LEU A 280 -23.63 -19.78 21.06
N ASN A 281 -22.68 -18.90 20.73
CA ASN A 281 -23.00 -17.50 20.47
C ASN A 281 -23.88 -17.36 19.22
N ASP A 282 -23.66 -18.15 18.17
CA ASP A 282 -24.55 -18.18 17.01
C ASP A 282 -25.96 -18.67 17.41
N LEU A 283 -26.08 -19.72 18.22
CA LEU A 283 -27.36 -20.23 18.72
C LEU A 283 -28.12 -19.21 19.57
N ASN A 284 -27.45 -18.51 20.49
CA ASN A 284 -28.09 -17.50 21.35
C ASN A 284 -28.55 -16.26 20.55
N ASN A 285 -27.95 -15.99 19.39
CA ASN A 285 -28.39 -14.92 18.50
C ASN A 285 -29.65 -15.27 17.69
N LEU A 286 -30.00 -16.56 17.58
CA LEU A 286 -31.21 -16.99 16.91
C LEU A 286 -32.46 -16.50 17.67
N LYS A 287 -33.54 -16.30 16.92
CA LYS A 287 -34.89 -16.12 17.41
C LYS A 287 -35.70 -17.28 16.86
N VAL A 288 -36.27 -18.07 17.78
CA VAL A 288 -37.04 -19.28 17.49
C VAL A 288 -38.42 -19.16 18.13
N PRO A 289 -39.48 -19.80 17.61
CA PRO A 289 -40.84 -19.65 18.10
C PRO A 289 -41.09 -20.51 19.37
N THR A 290 -40.30 -20.29 20.41
CA THR A 290 -40.52 -20.83 21.77
C THR A 290 -41.16 -19.76 22.66
N GLU A 291 -41.65 -20.14 23.84
CA GLU A 291 -42.23 -19.20 24.82
C GLU A 291 -41.28 -18.05 25.19
N THR A 292 -39.96 -18.32 25.23
CA THR A 292 -38.92 -17.33 25.51
C THR A 292 -38.34 -16.67 24.25
N GLY A 293 -38.77 -17.11 23.06
CA GLY A 293 -38.19 -16.70 21.78
C GLY A 293 -36.76 -17.20 21.52
N LYS A 294 -36.26 -18.12 22.36
CA LYS A 294 -34.86 -18.54 22.45
C LYS A 294 -34.74 -20.06 22.71
N LEU A 295 -33.55 -20.61 22.44
CA LEU A 295 -33.21 -22.01 22.71
C LEU A 295 -32.86 -22.21 24.19
N SER A 296 -33.32 -23.32 24.78
CA SER A 296 -32.98 -23.73 26.16
C SER A 296 -31.58 -24.33 26.28
N THR A 297 -31.08 -24.49 27.50
CA THR A 297 -29.78 -25.12 27.78
C THR A 297 -29.71 -26.54 27.22
N GLU A 298 -30.71 -27.38 27.49
CA GLU A 298 -30.80 -28.77 27.03
C GLU A 298 -30.79 -28.87 25.49
N GLN A 299 -31.51 -27.96 24.82
CA GLN A 299 -31.53 -27.89 23.36
C GLN A 299 -30.15 -27.54 22.79
N LYS A 300 -29.40 -26.63 23.43
CA LYS A 300 -28.04 -26.27 23.00
C LYS A 300 -27.08 -27.43 23.19
N GLU A 301 -27.13 -28.11 24.34
CA GLU A 301 -26.30 -29.28 24.62
C GLU A 301 -26.52 -30.40 23.59
N TYR A 302 -27.79 -30.68 23.27
CA TYR A 302 -28.15 -31.62 22.20
C TYR A 302 -27.57 -31.19 20.84
N LEU A 303 -27.72 -29.92 20.46
CA LEU A 303 -27.22 -29.41 19.18
C LEU A 303 -25.69 -29.46 19.06
N VAL A 304 -24.98 -29.26 20.17
CA VAL A 304 -23.52 -29.41 20.23
C VAL A 304 -23.12 -30.87 20.01
N ASP A 305 -23.77 -31.82 20.68
CA ASP A 305 -23.51 -33.25 20.49
C ASP A 305 -23.86 -33.71 19.05
N PHE A 306 -25.00 -33.27 18.52
CA PHE A 306 -25.39 -33.50 17.12
C PHE A 306 -24.35 -32.98 16.13
N ALA A 307 -23.81 -31.77 16.39
CA ALA A 307 -22.79 -31.18 15.54
C ALA A 307 -21.47 -31.97 15.58
N LYS A 308 -21.08 -32.50 16.74
CA LYS A 308 -19.88 -33.33 16.92
C LYS A 308 -20.00 -34.71 16.23
N LYS A 309 -21.19 -35.32 16.25
CA LYS A 309 -21.45 -36.65 15.65
C LYS A 309 -21.74 -36.63 14.14
N SER A 310 -22.06 -35.48 13.57
CA SER A 310 -22.44 -35.37 12.15
C SER A 310 -21.24 -35.25 11.21
N LYS A 311 -20.90 -36.27 10.41
CA LYS A 311 -19.79 -36.21 9.42
C LYS A 311 -19.91 -35.02 8.46
N ALA A 312 -21.07 -34.83 7.85
CA ALA A 312 -21.39 -33.70 6.98
C ALA A 312 -22.48 -32.81 7.61
N LEU A 313 -22.07 -31.61 8.02
CA LEU A 313 -22.92 -30.56 8.58
C LEU A 313 -22.60 -29.22 7.92
N GLY A 314 -23.65 -28.56 7.44
CA GLY A 314 -23.64 -27.18 6.97
C GLY A 314 -24.82 -26.43 7.59
N ALA A 315 -24.84 -25.10 7.48
CA ALA A 315 -25.84 -24.24 8.12
C ALA A 315 -27.29 -24.67 7.82
N SER A 316 -27.60 -25.06 6.58
CA SER A 316 -28.94 -25.52 6.20
C SER A 316 -29.37 -26.81 6.90
N LYS A 317 -28.45 -27.76 7.13
CA LYS A 317 -28.76 -29.01 7.84
C LYS A 317 -28.94 -28.75 9.34
N LEU A 318 -28.14 -27.84 9.90
CA LEU A 318 -28.28 -27.43 11.29
C LEU A 318 -29.61 -26.71 11.54
N LEU A 319 -30.01 -25.78 10.65
CA LEU A 319 -31.31 -25.10 10.75
C LEU A 319 -32.49 -26.07 10.65
N LYS A 320 -32.41 -27.11 9.80
CA LYS A 320 -33.43 -28.17 9.74
C LYS A 320 -33.53 -28.95 11.06
N GLU A 321 -32.41 -29.23 11.70
CA GLU A 321 -32.42 -29.91 13.00
C GLU A 321 -33.01 -29.02 14.11
N ILE A 322 -32.66 -27.73 14.12
CA ILE A 322 -33.25 -26.75 15.06
C ILE A 322 -34.76 -26.66 14.84
N ALA A 323 -35.20 -26.56 13.58
CA ALA A 323 -36.61 -26.53 13.21
C ALA A 323 -37.37 -27.77 13.72
N LYS A 324 -36.75 -28.95 13.64
CA LYS A 324 -37.30 -30.21 14.15
C LYS A 324 -37.41 -30.25 15.68
N ILE A 325 -36.40 -29.74 16.40
CA ILE A 325 -36.40 -29.73 17.87
C ILE A 325 -37.44 -28.76 18.44
N VAL A 326 -37.65 -27.63 17.75
CA VAL A 326 -38.57 -26.56 18.18
C VAL A 326 -39.97 -26.72 17.57
N ASP A 327 -40.19 -27.75 16.73
CA ASP A 327 -41.43 -28.00 16.00
C ASP A 327 -41.93 -26.78 15.19
N CYS A 328 -41.04 -26.24 14.33
CA CYS A 328 -41.33 -25.06 13.50
C CYS A 328 -40.78 -25.20 12.06
N SER A 329 -41.12 -24.25 11.18
CA SER A 329 -40.50 -24.16 9.86
C SER A 329 -39.13 -23.50 9.93
N VAL A 330 -38.24 -23.84 8.99
CA VAL A 330 -36.93 -23.17 8.85
C VAL A 330 -37.09 -21.66 8.60
N ASP A 331 -38.20 -21.25 7.97
CA ASP A 331 -38.50 -19.83 7.70
C ASP A 331 -38.85 -19.02 8.97
N ASP A 332 -39.23 -19.71 10.05
CA ASP A 332 -39.56 -19.08 11.33
C ASP A 332 -38.31 -18.71 12.15
N ILE A 333 -37.16 -19.33 11.83
CA ILE A 333 -35.88 -19.07 12.50
C ILE A 333 -35.28 -17.78 11.95
N LYS A 334 -35.04 -16.80 12.82
CA LYS A 334 -34.44 -15.50 12.45
C LYS A 334 -33.15 -15.25 13.23
N GLY A 335 -32.33 -14.30 12.79
CA GLY A 335 -31.13 -13.87 13.53
C GLY A 335 -29.84 -14.67 13.28
N TYR A 336 -29.83 -15.59 12.31
CA TYR A 336 -28.60 -16.20 11.81
C TYR A 336 -27.79 -15.21 10.95
N ARG A 337 -26.48 -15.44 10.80
CA ARG A 337 -25.62 -14.62 9.93
C ARG A 337 -25.82 -15.00 8.47
N VAL A 338 -25.51 -14.08 7.55
CA VAL A 338 -25.57 -14.33 6.10
C VAL A 338 -24.21 -14.12 5.46
N ASP A 339 -23.89 -14.94 4.46
CA ASP A 339 -22.66 -14.81 3.67
C ASP A 339 -22.76 -13.70 2.60
N ASN A 340 -21.69 -13.50 1.81
CA ASN A 340 -21.65 -12.50 0.74
C ASN A 340 -22.64 -12.76 -0.43
N LYS A 341 -23.37 -13.88 -0.40
CA LYS A 341 -24.39 -14.30 -1.36
C LYS A 341 -25.77 -14.42 -0.70
N ASP A 342 -25.94 -13.83 0.48
CA ASP A 342 -27.17 -13.83 1.28
C ASP A 342 -27.65 -15.23 1.69
N LYS A 343 -26.73 -16.22 1.81
CA LYS A 343 -27.04 -17.56 2.33
C LYS A 343 -26.80 -17.67 3.84
N PRO A 344 -27.57 -18.49 4.57
CA PRO A 344 -27.36 -18.70 6.01
C PRO A 344 -25.95 -19.21 6.33
N ASP A 345 -25.30 -18.60 7.32
CA ASP A 345 -23.95 -18.92 7.80
C ASP A 345 -23.94 -19.11 9.33
N LEU A 346 -23.69 -20.34 9.76
CA LEU A 346 -23.62 -20.76 11.15
C LEU A 346 -22.34 -21.55 11.36
N HIS A 347 -21.78 -21.46 12.57
CA HIS A 347 -20.66 -22.29 12.94
C HIS A 347 -21.08 -23.77 12.99
N THR A 348 -20.18 -24.70 12.64
CA THR A 348 -20.53 -26.13 12.48
C THR A 348 -19.47 -27.10 13.00
N PHE A 349 -18.59 -26.67 13.92
CA PHE A 349 -17.50 -27.52 14.46
C PHE A 349 -16.63 -28.18 13.36
N GLU A 350 -16.43 -27.49 12.24
CA GLU A 350 -15.79 -28.07 11.07
C GLU A 350 -14.38 -28.64 11.37
N PRO A 351 -13.43 -27.89 11.99
CA PRO A 351 -12.11 -28.44 12.35
C PRO A 351 -12.18 -29.69 13.23
N TYR A 352 -13.02 -29.71 14.26
CA TYR A 352 -13.20 -30.88 15.12
C TYR A 352 -13.69 -32.10 14.33
N ARG A 353 -14.72 -31.93 13.49
CA ARG A 353 -15.23 -33.00 12.63
C ARG A 353 -14.19 -33.51 11.63
N LYS A 354 -13.38 -32.60 11.08
CA LYS A 354 -12.31 -32.98 10.15
C LYS A 354 -11.23 -33.82 10.83
N LEU A 355 -10.91 -33.56 12.09
CA LEU A 355 -10.03 -34.43 12.87
C LEU A 355 -10.73 -35.76 13.15
N LYS A 356 -11.91 -35.73 13.75
CA LYS A 356 -12.65 -36.92 14.19
C LYS A 356 -12.92 -37.95 13.08
N PHE A 357 -13.34 -37.51 11.90
CA PHE A 357 -13.76 -38.43 10.83
C PHE A 357 -12.67 -38.77 9.81
N ASN A 358 -11.48 -38.19 9.92
CA ASN A 358 -10.36 -38.49 9.01
C ASN A 358 -9.15 -39.09 9.73
N LEU A 359 -9.05 -38.99 11.07
CA LEU A 359 -8.09 -39.74 11.86
C LEU A 359 -8.65 -41.13 12.12
N SER A 360 -7.88 -42.14 11.75
CA SER A 360 -8.21 -43.55 11.98
C SER A 360 -7.50 -44.11 13.21
N SER A 361 -6.31 -43.60 13.52
CA SER A 361 -5.45 -44.09 14.62
C SER A 361 -5.63 -43.36 15.96
N ILE A 362 -6.52 -42.35 16.02
CA ILE A 362 -6.73 -41.49 17.20
C ILE A 362 -8.24 -41.31 17.41
N ASP A 363 -8.74 -41.67 18.60
CA ASP A 363 -10.08 -41.24 19.01
C ASP A 363 -10.04 -39.81 19.54
N ILE A 364 -10.70 -38.91 18.82
CA ILE A 364 -10.78 -37.48 19.16
C ILE A 364 -11.71 -37.22 20.34
N ASP A 365 -12.66 -38.12 20.64
CA ASP A 365 -13.58 -37.95 21.76
C ASP A 365 -12.92 -38.19 23.13
N GLU A 366 -11.84 -38.99 23.16
CA GLU A 366 -11.08 -39.30 24.38
C GLU A 366 -10.06 -38.21 24.75
N LEU A 367 -9.77 -37.29 23.82
CA LEU A 367 -8.80 -36.21 24.07
C LEU A 367 -9.41 -35.08 24.92
N SER A 368 -8.65 -34.61 25.90
CA SER A 368 -9.05 -33.48 26.73
C SER A 368 -9.17 -32.18 25.91
N ARG A 369 -10.06 -31.27 26.34
CA ARG A 369 -10.22 -29.92 25.75
C ARG A 369 -8.88 -29.21 25.56
N GLU A 370 -8.03 -29.22 26.59
CA GLU A 370 -6.72 -28.56 26.55
C GLU A 370 -5.79 -29.18 25.50
N THR A 371 -5.84 -30.49 25.34
CA THR A 371 -5.07 -31.19 24.30
C THR A 371 -5.54 -30.78 22.92
N LEU A 372 -6.85 -30.78 22.69
CA LEU A 372 -7.45 -30.40 21.41
C LEU A 372 -7.16 -28.94 21.04
N ASP A 373 -7.22 -28.04 22.03
CA ASP A 373 -6.88 -26.63 21.84
C ASP A 373 -5.39 -26.46 21.48
N LYS A 374 -4.48 -27.10 22.23
CA LYS A 374 -3.03 -27.07 21.94
C LYS A 374 -2.73 -27.67 20.57
N LEU A 375 -3.33 -28.81 20.22
CA LEU A 375 -3.17 -29.43 18.91
C LEU A 375 -3.64 -28.48 17.80
N ALA A 376 -4.82 -27.86 17.95
CA ALA A 376 -5.33 -26.91 16.98
C ALA A 376 -4.41 -25.68 16.82
N ASP A 377 -3.86 -25.14 17.92
CA ASP A 377 -2.89 -24.04 17.88
C ASP A 377 -1.64 -24.43 17.09
N ILE A 378 -1.11 -25.65 17.31
CA ILE A 378 0.04 -26.19 16.56
C ILE A 378 -0.26 -26.30 15.07
N LEU A 379 -1.40 -26.87 14.69
CA LEU A 379 -1.80 -27.09 13.29
C LEU A 379 -2.15 -25.79 12.56
N THR A 380 -2.56 -24.77 13.31
CA THR A 380 -2.84 -23.42 12.80
C THR A 380 -1.55 -22.63 12.59
N LEU A 381 -0.60 -22.73 13.52
CA LEU A 381 0.66 -21.99 13.48
C LEU A 381 1.68 -22.59 12.50
N ASN A 382 1.74 -23.92 12.42
CA ASN A 382 2.73 -24.63 11.62
C ASN A 382 2.11 -25.22 10.35
N THR A 383 2.79 -25.02 9.21
CA THR A 383 2.31 -25.48 7.90
C THR A 383 3.12 -26.62 7.30
N GLU A 384 4.37 -26.80 7.74
CA GLU A 384 5.29 -27.82 7.25
C GLU A 384 5.31 -29.02 8.19
N ARG A 385 5.55 -30.21 7.62
CA ARG A 385 5.66 -31.50 8.34
C ARG A 385 6.58 -31.40 9.55
N GLU A 386 7.83 -31.03 9.32
CA GLU A 386 8.85 -30.93 10.38
C GLU A 386 8.46 -29.95 11.48
N GLY A 387 7.83 -28.82 11.13
CA GLY A 387 7.38 -27.84 12.12
C GLY A 387 6.26 -28.37 13.00
N ILE A 388 5.36 -29.19 12.44
CA ILE A 388 4.28 -29.83 13.21
C ILE A 388 4.86 -30.94 14.09
N GLU A 389 5.69 -31.83 13.53
CA GLU A 389 6.35 -32.94 14.24
C GLU A 389 7.17 -32.44 15.44
N ASP A 390 8.06 -31.46 15.21
CA ASP A 390 8.90 -30.88 16.26
C ASP A 390 8.08 -30.24 17.39
N THR A 391 6.96 -29.60 17.04
CA THR A 391 6.13 -28.89 18.02
C THR A 391 5.25 -29.85 18.81
N ILE A 392 4.71 -30.91 18.18
CA ILE A 392 3.95 -31.96 18.86
C ILE A 392 4.86 -32.71 19.84
N LYS A 393 6.03 -33.19 19.38
CA LYS A 393 6.97 -33.94 20.23
C LYS A 393 7.41 -33.17 21.48
N ARG A 394 7.46 -31.84 21.42
CA ARG A 394 7.83 -30.97 22.57
C ARG A 394 6.65 -30.59 23.46
N ASN A 395 5.53 -30.15 22.88
CA ASN A 395 4.42 -29.55 23.63
C ASN A 395 3.37 -30.57 24.09
N LEU A 396 3.32 -31.74 23.44
CA LEU A 396 2.45 -32.87 23.77
C LEU A 396 3.29 -34.15 23.86
N PRO A 397 4.29 -34.21 24.77
CA PRO A 397 5.19 -35.34 24.87
C PRO A 397 4.41 -36.60 25.26
N SER A 398 4.74 -37.73 24.62
CA SER A 398 4.14 -39.05 24.89
C SER A 398 2.63 -39.18 24.64
N GLN A 399 1.98 -38.18 24.04
CA GLN A 399 0.54 -38.22 23.76
C GLN A 399 0.21 -38.84 22.40
N PHE A 400 1.15 -38.81 21.44
CA PHE A 400 0.99 -39.38 20.11
C PHE A 400 2.22 -40.18 19.69
N THR A 401 2.01 -41.30 18.99
CA THR A 401 3.06 -42.10 18.34
C THR A 401 3.57 -41.43 17.06
N GLU A 402 4.70 -41.87 16.51
CA GLU A 402 5.24 -41.30 15.27
C GLU A 402 4.31 -41.53 14.05
N GLU A 403 3.58 -42.64 14.06
CA GLU A 403 2.56 -42.95 13.05
C GLU A 403 1.37 -42.00 13.14
N GLN A 404 0.85 -41.78 14.36
CA GLN A 404 -0.23 -40.83 14.65
C GLN A 404 0.15 -39.40 14.25
N ILE A 405 1.38 -38.97 14.53
CA ILE A 405 1.89 -37.66 14.12
C ILE A 405 1.93 -37.53 12.59
N SER A 406 2.34 -38.59 11.89
CA SER A 406 2.37 -38.61 10.42
C SER A 406 0.96 -38.49 9.82
N GLU A 407 -0.04 -39.17 10.41
CA GLU A 407 -1.45 -39.06 10.02
C GLU A 407 -1.99 -37.63 10.23
N ILE A 408 -1.71 -37.03 11.40
CA ILE A 408 -2.07 -35.63 11.71
C ILE A 408 -1.50 -34.65 10.68
N VAL A 409 -0.22 -34.82 10.30
CA VAL A 409 0.43 -33.98 9.29
C VAL A 409 -0.28 -34.09 7.94
N GLN A 410 -0.63 -35.30 7.52
CA GLN A 410 -1.30 -35.54 6.25
C GLN A 410 -2.69 -34.91 6.21
N ILE A 411 -3.47 -35.05 7.29
CA ILE A 411 -4.80 -34.42 7.40
C ILE A 411 -4.69 -32.91 7.39
N ARG A 412 -3.72 -32.33 8.11
CA ARG A 412 -3.48 -30.88 8.09
C ARG A 412 -3.22 -30.38 6.66
N LYS A 413 -2.46 -31.13 5.85
CA LYS A 413 -2.19 -30.78 4.45
C LYS A 413 -3.45 -30.87 3.61
N ASN A 414 -4.15 -32.00 3.67
CA ASN A 414 -5.34 -32.29 2.88
C ASN A 414 -6.53 -31.36 3.23
N GLN A 415 -6.65 -30.97 4.50
CA GLN A 415 -7.73 -30.13 5.02
C GLN A 415 -7.22 -28.73 5.44
N SER A 416 -6.23 -28.20 4.72
CA SER A 416 -5.58 -26.92 5.06
C SER A 416 -6.55 -25.73 5.19
N SER A 417 -7.66 -25.74 4.45
CA SER A 417 -8.71 -24.70 4.52
C SER A 417 -9.38 -24.61 5.90
N ALA A 418 -9.47 -25.73 6.63
CA ALA A 418 -10.06 -25.77 7.97
C ALA A 418 -9.15 -25.12 9.02
N PHE A 419 -7.84 -25.34 8.92
CA PHE A 419 -6.84 -24.89 9.90
C PHE A 419 -6.20 -23.54 9.56
N ASN A 420 -6.27 -23.08 8.30
CA ASN A 420 -5.73 -21.78 7.88
C ASN A 420 -6.68 -20.58 8.16
N LYS A 421 -7.68 -20.73 9.03
CA LYS A 421 -8.66 -19.66 9.35
C LYS A 421 -8.15 -18.60 10.33
N GLY A 422 -6.94 -18.80 10.87
CA GLY A 422 -6.24 -17.90 11.77
C GLY A 422 -6.71 -17.99 13.22
N TRP A 423 -6.54 -16.90 13.96
CA TRP A 423 -6.77 -16.83 15.41
C TRP A 423 -8.10 -16.15 15.73
N HIS A 424 -8.75 -16.56 16.81
CA HIS A 424 -9.94 -15.92 17.34
C HIS A 424 -9.61 -14.55 17.94
N SER A 425 -10.59 -13.70 18.24
CA SER A 425 -10.34 -12.40 18.91
C SER A 425 -10.11 -12.54 20.42
N PHE A 426 -10.57 -13.65 21.00
CA PHE A 426 -10.48 -13.96 22.43
C PHE A 426 -9.45 -15.06 22.72
N SER A 427 -8.90 -15.01 23.92
CA SER A 427 -8.13 -16.10 24.53
C SER A 427 -9.04 -17.27 24.92
N ALA A 428 -8.48 -18.48 25.01
CA ALA A 428 -9.18 -19.64 25.56
C ALA A 428 -9.70 -19.37 27.00
N LYS A 429 -8.90 -18.65 27.82
CA LYS A 429 -9.28 -18.24 29.18
C LYS A 429 -10.64 -17.52 29.24
N LEU A 430 -10.77 -16.40 28.54
CA LEU A 430 -12.04 -15.66 28.46
C LEU A 430 -13.19 -16.53 27.93
N MET A 431 -12.95 -17.33 26.89
CA MET A 431 -14.00 -18.17 26.33
C MET A 431 -14.48 -19.23 27.32
N ASN A 432 -13.58 -19.84 28.09
CA ASN A 432 -13.95 -20.80 29.13
C ASN A 432 -14.77 -20.17 30.27
N GLU A 433 -14.65 -18.87 30.52
CA GLU A 433 -15.52 -18.15 31.46
C GLU A 433 -16.89 -17.83 30.86
N LEU A 434 -16.96 -17.58 29.54
CA LEU A 434 -18.21 -17.22 28.86
C LEU A 434 -19.04 -18.44 28.39
N ILE A 435 -18.41 -19.56 28.08
CA ILE A 435 -19.10 -20.77 27.57
C ILE A 435 -20.17 -21.28 28.54
N PRO A 436 -19.92 -21.42 29.86
CA PRO A 436 -20.95 -21.85 30.81
C PRO A 436 -22.16 -20.90 30.81
N GLU A 437 -21.91 -19.60 30.77
CA GLU A 437 -22.95 -18.57 30.71
C GLU A 437 -23.74 -18.61 29.39
N LEU A 438 -23.09 -18.91 28.27
CA LEU A 438 -23.75 -19.07 26.97
C LEU A 438 -24.64 -20.32 26.91
N TYR A 439 -24.30 -21.39 27.64
CA TYR A 439 -25.18 -22.55 27.80
C TYR A 439 -26.41 -22.19 28.63
N VAL A 440 -26.19 -21.67 29.85
CA VAL A 440 -27.24 -21.41 30.85
C VAL A 440 -28.18 -20.27 30.42
N THR A 441 -27.64 -19.21 29.84
CA THR A 441 -28.40 -18.00 29.48
C THR A 441 -28.66 -17.93 27.97
N SER A 442 -29.68 -17.20 27.55
CA SER A 442 -29.95 -16.91 26.13
C SER A 442 -29.27 -15.63 25.64
N GLU A 443 -28.37 -15.06 26.45
CA GLU A 443 -27.65 -13.83 26.16
C GLU A 443 -26.49 -14.09 25.20
N GLU A 444 -26.16 -13.10 24.37
CA GLU A 444 -24.95 -13.13 23.55
C GLU A 444 -23.76 -12.53 24.30
N GLN A 445 -22.56 -12.77 23.76
CA GLN A 445 -21.30 -12.43 24.43
C GLN A 445 -21.16 -10.98 24.92
N MET A 446 -21.70 -9.95 24.25
CA MET A 446 -21.59 -8.56 24.71
C MET A 446 -22.44 -8.29 25.95
N THR A 447 -23.64 -8.85 26.00
CA THR A 447 -24.54 -8.77 27.17
C THR A 447 -23.88 -9.41 28.38
N ILE A 448 -23.34 -10.63 28.21
CA ILE A 448 -22.64 -11.35 29.28
C ILE A 448 -21.40 -10.57 29.74
N LEU A 449 -20.58 -10.06 28.81
CA LEU A 449 -19.40 -9.25 29.15
C LEU A 449 -19.76 -7.97 29.92
N THR A 450 -20.87 -7.31 29.54
CA THR A 450 -21.37 -6.11 30.22
C THR A 450 -21.85 -6.44 31.64
N ARG A 451 -22.58 -7.56 31.79
CA ARG A 451 -23.08 -8.04 33.08
C ARG A 451 -21.96 -8.45 34.03
N LEU A 452 -20.90 -9.08 33.52
CA LEU A 452 -19.71 -9.45 34.28
C LEU A 452 -18.76 -8.26 34.54
N GLU A 453 -19.14 -7.05 34.12
CA GLU A 453 -18.32 -5.83 34.19
C GLU A 453 -16.92 -6.00 33.60
N LYS A 454 -16.74 -6.96 32.68
CA LYS A 454 -15.49 -7.20 31.97
C LYS A 454 -15.39 -6.24 30.82
N PHE A 455 -15.04 -5.00 31.15
CA PHE A 455 -14.63 -4.03 30.14
C PHE A 455 -13.24 -4.40 29.60
N LYS A 456 -12.96 -4.06 28.35
CA LYS A 456 -11.62 -4.24 27.78
C LYS A 456 -10.61 -3.64 28.75
N VAL A 457 -9.58 -4.40 29.09
CA VAL A 457 -8.47 -3.90 29.91
C VAL A 457 -7.73 -2.89 29.06
N ASN A 458 -8.17 -1.64 29.14
CA ASN A 458 -7.36 -0.53 28.68
C ASN A 458 -6.12 -0.58 29.56
N LYS A 459 -4.94 -0.71 28.95
CA LYS A 459 -3.68 -0.51 29.67
C LYS A 459 -3.82 0.84 30.36
N LYS A 460 -4.06 0.85 31.68
CA LYS A 460 -3.86 2.06 32.46
C LYS A 460 -2.44 2.49 32.12
N SER A 461 -2.31 3.63 31.44
CA SER A 461 -1.02 4.28 31.24
C SER A 461 -0.35 4.27 32.61
N SER A 462 0.74 3.52 32.75
CA SER A 462 1.49 3.39 34.01
C SER A 462 2.18 4.69 34.42
N LYS A 463 1.90 5.78 33.71
CA LYS A 463 2.46 7.11 33.91
C LYS A 463 1.33 8.11 34.05
N ASN A 464 1.33 8.85 35.16
CA ASN A 464 0.55 10.08 35.33
C ASN A 464 0.98 11.13 34.29
N THR A 465 0.53 11.00 33.05
CA THR A 465 0.86 11.94 31.97
C THR A 465 -0.33 12.85 31.71
N LYS A 466 -0.05 14.16 31.52
CA LYS A 466 -1.07 15.18 31.18
C LYS A 466 -1.46 15.16 29.69
N THR A 467 -0.93 14.22 28.89
CA THR A 467 -1.00 14.21 27.42
C THR A 467 -1.22 12.80 26.91
N ILE A 468 -1.88 12.67 25.76
CA ILE A 468 -2.16 11.39 25.12
C ILE A 468 -0.86 10.76 24.59
N ASP A 469 -0.59 9.48 24.89
CA ASP A 469 0.56 8.75 24.33
C ASP A 469 0.29 8.37 22.87
N GLU A 470 1.12 8.91 21.98
CA GLU A 470 1.07 8.67 20.54
C GLU A 470 1.39 7.21 20.15
N LYS A 471 2.12 6.47 20.98
CA LYS A 471 2.55 5.09 20.68
C LYS A 471 1.44 4.10 20.95
N GLU A 472 0.82 4.17 22.13
CA GLU A 472 -0.23 3.25 22.56
C GLU A 472 -1.41 3.23 21.57
N ILE A 473 -1.86 4.40 21.11
CA ILE A 473 -2.95 4.49 20.12
C ILE A 473 -2.57 3.88 18.77
N THR A 474 -1.28 3.89 18.42
CA THR A 474 -0.85 3.39 17.10
C THR A 474 -0.36 1.96 17.08
N ASP A 475 -0.18 1.33 18.24
CA ASP A 475 0.12 -0.10 18.34
C ASP A 475 -1.08 -0.96 17.88
N GLU A 476 -2.31 -0.45 18.02
CA GLU A 476 -3.52 -1.10 17.50
C GLU A 476 -3.74 -0.88 16.00
N ILE A 477 -2.99 0.04 15.37
CA ILE A 477 -3.15 0.41 13.96
C ILE A 477 -2.10 -0.30 13.10
N TYR A 478 -2.49 -1.41 12.49
CA TYR A 478 -1.59 -2.22 11.64
C TYR A 478 -1.18 -1.55 10.33
N ASN A 479 -1.92 -0.54 9.85
CA ASN A 479 -1.56 0.18 8.63
C ASN A 479 -0.54 1.30 8.94
N PRO A 480 0.71 1.21 8.47
CA PRO A 480 1.75 2.19 8.78
C PRO A 480 1.46 3.59 8.24
N VAL A 481 0.67 3.71 7.16
CA VAL A 481 0.21 5.00 6.61
C VAL A 481 -0.70 5.68 7.61
N VAL A 482 -1.78 4.99 8.00
CA VAL A 482 -2.77 5.49 8.97
C VAL A 482 -2.09 5.76 10.32
N ALA A 483 -1.26 4.83 10.81
CA ALA A 483 -0.53 4.98 12.06
C ALA A 483 0.42 6.19 12.08
N LYS A 484 0.95 6.62 10.93
CA LYS A 484 1.76 7.84 10.87
C LYS A 484 0.88 9.09 10.92
N SER A 485 -0.21 9.14 10.14
CA SER A 485 -1.14 10.26 10.14
C SER A 485 -1.74 10.47 11.53
N VAL A 486 -2.20 9.39 12.18
CA VAL A 486 -2.75 9.43 13.55
C VAL A 486 -1.71 9.91 14.57
N ARG A 487 -0.45 9.47 14.48
CA ARG A 487 0.62 10.03 15.34
C ARG A 487 0.83 11.53 15.15
N GLN A 488 0.73 12.04 13.92
CA GLN A 488 0.82 13.48 13.69
C GLN A 488 -0.40 14.20 14.28
N THR A 489 -1.60 13.66 14.11
CA THR A 489 -2.84 14.18 14.70
C THR A 489 -2.74 14.27 16.23
N ILE A 490 -2.29 13.23 16.91
CA ILE A 490 -2.13 13.23 18.38
C ILE A 490 -1.13 14.31 18.82
N LYS A 491 -0.01 14.48 18.10
CA LYS A 491 0.94 15.57 18.37
C LYS A 491 0.31 16.95 18.21
N ILE A 492 -0.52 17.13 17.19
CA ILE A 492 -1.25 18.37 16.96
C ILE A 492 -2.23 18.62 18.10
N ILE A 493 -3.04 17.63 18.50
CA ILE A 493 -4.00 17.75 19.61
C ILE A 493 -3.25 18.12 20.90
N ASN A 494 -2.19 17.39 21.25
CA ASN A 494 -1.40 17.68 22.45
C ASN A 494 -0.80 19.10 22.43
N ALA A 495 -0.28 19.56 21.28
CA ALA A 495 0.26 20.91 21.15
C ALA A 495 -0.85 21.98 21.19
N ALA A 496 -1.99 21.72 20.57
CA ALA A 496 -3.14 22.62 20.54
C ALA A 496 -3.75 22.77 21.94
N VAL A 497 -3.94 21.68 22.67
CA VAL A 497 -4.41 21.69 24.06
C VAL A 497 -3.43 22.47 24.96
N LYS A 498 -2.12 22.26 24.80
CA LYS A 498 -1.11 23.00 25.57
C LYS A 498 -1.17 24.51 25.33
N LYS A 499 -1.46 24.95 24.09
CA LYS A 499 -1.45 26.36 23.70
C LYS A 499 -2.79 27.07 23.94
N TYR A 500 -3.92 26.38 23.69
CA TYR A 500 -5.25 26.99 23.66
C TYR A 500 -6.17 26.53 24.80
N GLY A 501 -5.77 25.52 25.58
CA GLY A 501 -6.60 24.84 26.58
C GLY A 501 -7.39 23.67 25.99
N ASP A 502 -8.15 22.98 26.83
CA ASP A 502 -9.03 21.88 26.41
C ASP A 502 -10.18 22.39 25.54
N PHE A 503 -10.53 21.64 24.50
CA PHE A 503 -11.58 22.03 23.54
C PHE A 503 -12.94 21.50 23.97
N ASP A 504 -14.00 22.19 23.58
CA ASP A 504 -15.38 21.73 23.80
C ASP A 504 -15.68 20.55 22.88
N LYS A 505 -15.22 20.67 21.63
CA LYS A 505 -15.42 19.64 20.59
C LYS A 505 -14.19 19.50 19.70
N ILE A 506 -13.83 18.24 19.43
CA ILE A 506 -12.86 17.86 18.40
C ILE A 506 -13.61 17.14 17.28
N VAL A 507 -13.46 17.63 16.06
CA VAL A 507 -14.18 17.14 14.88
C VAL A 507 -13.15 16.66 13.86
N ILE A 508 -13.27 15.41 13.44
CA ILE A 508 -12.25 14.75 12.63
C ILE A 508 -12.84 14.28 11.30
N GLU A 509 -12.17 14.59 10.19
CA GLU A 509 -12.35 13.89 8.92
C GLU A 509 -11.18 12.92 8.70
N MET A 510 -11.49 11.67 8.31
CA MET A 510 -10.48 10.63 8.08
C MET A 510 -10.32 10.29 6.60
N PRO A 511 -9.08 10.03 6.14
CA PRO A 511 -8.80 9.71 4.76
C PRO A 511 -9.30 8.31 4.44
N ARG A 512 -9.40 7.95 3.15
CA ARG A 512 -9.69 6.58 2.71
C ARG A 512 -8.58 5.63 3.17
N ASP A 513 -8.93 4.38 3.49
CA ASP A 513 -8.00 3.30 3.86
C ASP A 513 -7.16 2.84 2.64
N LYS A 514 -6.53 3.79 1.94
CA LYS A 514 -5.75 3.62 0.71
C LYS A 514 -4.46 4.41 0.82
N ASN A 515 -3.41 3.94 0.14
CA ASN A 515 -2.19 4.73 0.02
C ASN A 515 -2.39 5.90 -0.98
N ALA A 516 -1.45 6.84 -1.03
CA ALA A 516 -1.57 8.04 -1.87
C ALA A 516 -1.69 7.73 -3.37
N GLU A 517 -1.05 6.66 -3.85
CA GLU A 517 -1.15 6.25 -5.26
C GLU A 517 -2.51 5.68 -5.60
N ASP A 518 -3.06 4.82 -4.73
CA ASP A 518 -4.37 4.21 -4.92
C ASP A 518 -5.50 5.23 -4.78
N GLU A 519 -5.30 6.24 -3.92
CA GLU A 519 -6.19 7.39 -3.82
C GLU A 519 -6.15 8.21 -5.11
N LYS A 520 -4.95 8.54 -5.63
CA LYS A 520 -4.81 9.24 -6.90
C LYS A 520 -5.41 8.46 -8.07
N LYS A 521 -5.08 7.17 -8.23
CA LYS A 521 -5.65 6.30 -9.28
C LYS A 521 -7.17 6.23 -9.19
N PHE A 522 -7.72 6.18 -7.98
CA PHE A 522 -9.17 6.17 -7.77
C PHE A 522 -9.81 7.50 -8.18
N ILE A 523 -9.20 8.63 -7.83
CA ILE A 523 -9.65 9.97 -8.22
C ILE A 523 -9.58 10.11 -9.74
N ASP A 524 -8.43 9.80 -10.36
CA ASP A 524 -8.22 9.89 -11.81
C ASP A 524 -9.21 9.00 -12.57
N LYS A 525 -9.43 7.77 -12.10
CA LYS A 525 -10.42 6.85 -12.69
C LYS A 525 -11.84 7.44 -12.60
N LYS A 526 -12.23 7.97 -11.44
CA LYS A 526 -13.55 8.60 -11.26
C LYS A 526 -13.72 9.86 -12.10
N GLU A 527 -12.70 10.70 -12.18
CA GLU A 527 -12.74 11.93 -13.00
C GLU A 527 -12.86 11.57 -14.48
N LYS A 528 -12.12 10.55 -14.94
CA LYS A 528 -12.21 10.03 -16.32
C LYS A 528 -13.59 9.42 -16.62
N GLU A 529 -14.12 8.59 -15.74
CA GLU A 529 -15.47 8.00 -15.88
C GLU A 529 -16.55 9.08 -15.89
N ASN A 530 -16.48 10.06 -14.97
CA ASN A 530 -17.42 11.18 -14.91
C ASN A 530 -17.37 12.06 -16.15
N LYS A 531 -16.17 12.34 -16.67
CA LYS A 531 -16.00 13.13 -17.89
C LYS A 531 -16.59 12.39 -19.09
N LYS A 532 -16.22 11.11 -19.26
CA LYS A 532 -16.76 10.26 -20.33
C LYS A 532 -18.28 10.21 -20.30
N GLU A 533 -18.89 9.98 -19.15
CA GLU A 533 -20.34 9.91 -19.01
C GLU A 533 -21.02 11.25 -19.35
N LYS A 534 -20.44 12.39 -18.95
CA LYS A 534 -20.94 13.72 -19.33
C LYS A 534 -20.87 13.91 -20.84
N ASP A 535 -19.73 13.61 -21.45
CA ASP A 535 -19.50 13.76 -22.89
C ASP A 535 -20.47 12.85 -23.68
N ASP A 536 -20.62 11.59 -23.28
CA ASP A 536 -21.57 10.64 -23.89
C ASP A 536 -23.03 11.11 -23.76
N SER A 537 -23.40 11.68 -22.60
CA SER A 537 -24.76 12.20 -22.38
C SER A 537 -25.08 13.42 -23.25
N LEU A 538 -24.11 14.32 -23.43
CA LEU A 538 -24.26 15.50 -24.29
C LEU A 538 -24.31 15.11 -25.77
N LYS A 539 -23.48 14.17 -26.20
CA LYS A 539 -23.53 13.63 -27.57
C LYS A 539 -24.86 12.96 -27.86
N ARG A 540 -25.37 12.15 -26.94
CA ARG A 540 -26.68 11.51 -27.09
C ARG A 540 -27.81 12.54 -27.19
N ALA A 541 -27.74 13.60 -26.38
CA ALA A 541 -28.70 14.70 -26.44
C ALA A 541 -28.61 15.50 -27.75
N ALA A 542 -27.40 15.82 -28.22
CA ALA A 542 -27.18 16.49 -29.49
C ALA A 542 -27.74 15.68 -30.66
N PHE A 543 -27.39 14.40 -30.73
CA PHE A 543 -27.86 13.49 -31.78
C PHE A 543 -29.40 13.45 -31.86
N LEU A 544 -30.09 13.36 -30.72
CA LEU A 544 -31.56 13.34 -30.69
C LEU A 544 -32.21 14.71 -30.91
N TYR A 545 -31.49 15.82 -30.73
CA TYR A 545 -32.04 17.18 -30.84
C TYR A 545 -31.83 17.79 -32.24
N ASN A 546 -30.63 17.63 -32.81
CA ASN A 546 -30.26 18.26 -34.09
C ASN A 546 -29.46 17.32 -35.02
N GLY A 547 -29.29 16.04 -34.68
CA GLY A 547 -28.55 15.07 -35.51
C GLY A 547 -27.03 15.26 -35.55
N THR A 548 -26.47 16.13 -34.71
CA THR A 548 -25.02 16.41 -34.67
C THR A 548 -24.35 15.89 -33.39
N ASP A 549 -23.02 16.05 -33.29
CA ASP A 549 -22.26 15.67 -32.11
C ASP A 549 -22.28 16.71 -30.98
N ASN A 550 -22.80 17.93 -31.22
CA ASN A 550 -22.81 19.03 -30.25
C ASN A 550 -24.14 19.78 -30.20
N LEU A 551 -24.62 20.10 -28.99
CA LEU A 551 -25.78 20.98 -28.81
C LEU A 551 -25.40 22.44 -29.10
N PRO A 552 -26.29 23.26 -29.70
CA PRO A 552 -26.03 24.67 -29.95
C PRO A 552 -25.86 25.45 -28.64
N ASP A 553 -24.88 26.34 -28.52
CA ASP A 553 -24.62 27.05 -27.25
C ASP A 553 -25.82 27.86 -26.74
N GLY A 554 -26.70 28.33 -27.64
CA GLY A 554 -27.94 29.03 -27.32
C GLY A 554 -28.90 28.24 -26.43
N VAL A 555 -28.88 26.90 -26.45
CA VAL A 555 -29.78 26.07 -25.61
C VAL A 555 -29.41 26.11 -24.12
N PHE A 556 -28.19 26.51 -23.79
CA PHE A 556 -27.73 26.64 -22.40
C PHE A 556 -27.96 28.05 -21.84
N HIS A 557 -28.37 29.01 -22.67
CA HIS A 557 -28.65 30.37 -22.26
C HIS A 557 -29.88 30.39 -21.34
N GLY A 558 -29.74 30.96 -20.13
CA GLY A 558 -30.81 30.98 -19.11
C GLY A 558 -31.03 29.67 -18.34
N ASN A 559 -30.39 28.54 -18.70
CA ASN A 559 -30.61 27.24 -18.05
C ASN A 559 -29.29 26.57 -17.62
N LYS A 560 -28.70 27.07 -16.53
CA LYS A 560 -27.41 26.58 -15.98
C LYS A 560 -27.45 25.11 -15.54
N GLU A 561 -28.62 24.56 -15.22
CA GLU A 561 -28.77 23.17 -14.75
C GLU A 561 -28.98 22.14 -15.87
N LEU A 562 -29.20 22.59 -17.12
CA LEU A 562 -29.53 21.71 -18.25
C LEU A 562 -28.51 20.58 -18.46
N LYS A 563 -27.20 20.87 -18.27
CA LYS A 563 -26.14 19.85 -18.36
C LYS A 563 -26.33 18.71 -17.33
N THR A 564 -26.78 19.05 -16.13
CA THR A 564 -27.07 18.07 -15.08
C THR A 564 -28.37 17.31 -15.39
N LYS A 565 -29.40 18.00 -15.87
CA LYS A 565 -30.66 17.38 -16.31
C LYS A 565 -30.42 16.37 -17.44
N ILE A 566 -29.66 16.73 -18.47
CA ILE A 566 -29.27 15.84 -19.59
C ILE A 566 -28.52 14.61 -19.07
N ARG A 567 -27.58 14.80 -18.13
CA ARG A 567 -26.84 13.67 -17.54
C ARG A 567 -27.77 12.69 -16.83
N LEU A 568 -28.73 13.18 -16.03
CA LEU A 568 -29.71 12.34 -15.33
C LEU A 568 -30.66 11.64 -16.32
N TRP A 569 -31.16 12.37 -17.32
CA TRP A 569 -31.96 11.85 -18.42
C TRP A 569 -31.27 10.66 -19.12
N TYR A 570 -29.98 10.80 -19.44
CA TYR A 570 -29.19 9.75 -20.07
C TYR A 570 -29.02 8.50 -19.17
N GLN A 571 -28.78 8.70 -17.87
CA GLN A 571 -28.65 7.61 -16.88
C GLN A 571 -29.95 6.81 -16.74
N GLN A 572 -31.09 7.48 -16.84
CA GLN A 572 -32.41 6.91 -16.63
C GLN A 572 -32.97 6.19 -17.85
N GLY A 573 -32.25 6.21 -18.99
CA GLY A 573 -32.78 5.68 -20.24
C GLY A 573 -33.90 6.55 -20.80
N GLU A 574 -33.73 7.88 -20.69
CA GLU A 574 -34.58 8.87 -21.37
C GLU A 574 -36.03 8.88 -20.82
N ARG A 575 -36.21 8.45 -19.56
CA ARG A 575 -37.50 8.21 -18.92
C ARG A 575 -37.58 8.83 -17.52
N CYS A 576 -38.76 9.30 -17.13
CA CYS A 576 -39.07 9.68 -15.75
C CYS A 576 -39.25 8.41 -14.92
N LEU A 577 -38.49 8.27 -13.83
CA LEU A 577 -38.51 7.05 -13.00
C LEU A 577 -39.76 6.92 -12.11
N TYR A 578 -40.54 7.98 -11.90
CA TYR A 578 -41.75 7.91 -11.07
C TYR A 578 -43.00 7.69 -11.91
N SER A 579 -43.16 8.43 -13.02
CA SER A 579 -44.31 8.25 -13.91
C SER A 579 -44.15 7.10 -14.91
N GLY A 580 -42.93 6.60 -15.13
CA GLY A 580 -42.64 5.69 -16.24
C GLY A 580 -42.73 6.33 -17.63
N LYS A 581 -43.07 7.62 -17.78
CA LYS A 581 -43.20 8.29 -19.10
C LYS A 581 -41.84 8.68 -19.68
N LEU A 582 -41.71 8.61 -21.01
CA LEU A 582 -40.51 9.09 -21.71
C LEU A 582 -40.35 10.61 -21.55
N ILE A 583 -39.11 11.07 -21.57
CA ILE A 583 -38.73 12.49 -21.54
C ILE A 583 -38.03 12.78 -22.86
N SER A 584 -38.69 13.54 -23.74
CA SER A 584 -38.08 14.01 -24.99
C SER A 584 -37.00 15.06 -24.72
N ILE A 585 -35.88 15.00 -25.45
CA ILE A 585 -34.83 16.01 -25.33
C ILE A 585 -35.31 17.40 -25.76
N HIS A 586 -36.21 17.47 -26.76
CA HIS A 586 -36.81 18.73 -27.19
C HIS A 586 -37.64 19.37 -26.08
N ASP A 587 -38.45 18.56 -25.37
CA ASP A 587 -39.20 19.04 -24.21
C ASP A 587 -38.28 19.46 -23.06
N LEU A 588 -37.20 18.73 -22.81
CA LEU A 588 -36.26 19.07 -21.74
C LEU A 588 -35.55 20.42 -21.98
N VAL A 589 -35.29 20.75 -23.24
CA VAL A 589 -34.65 22.00 -23.68
C VAL A 589 -35.65 23.17 -23.72
N HIS A 590 -36.77 23.02 -24.44
CA HIS A 590 -37.73 24.10 -24.66
C HIS A 590 -38.72 24.30 -23.51
N ASN A 591 -39.08 23.21 -22.83
CA ASN A 591 -40.08 23.18 -21.76
C ASN A 591 -39.47 22.73 -20.43
N SER A 592 -38.28 23.26 -20.09
CA SER A 592 -37.50 22.76 -18.94
C SER A 592 -38.23 22.83 -17.60
N ASN A 593 -39.23 23.71 -17.46
CA ASN A 593 -40.05 23.89 -16.27
C ASN A 593 -40.98 22.69 -16.01
N LYS A 594 -41.24 21.84 -17.03
CA LYS A 594 -41.99 20.59 -16.86
C LYS A 594 -41.21 19.53 -16.07
N PHE A 595 -39.90 19.72 -15.88
CA PHE A 595 -39.02 18.72 -15.29
C PHE A 595 -38.19 19.29 -14.14
N GLU A 596 -38.18 18.55 -13.04
CA GLU A 596 -37.44 18.88 -11.83
C GLU A 596 -36.44 17.78 -11.49
N ILE A 597 -35.37 18.16 -10.79
CA ILE A 597 -34.43 17.21 -10.23
C ILE A 597 -34.89 16.91 -8.80
N ASP A 598 -35.46 15.72 -8.59
CA ASP A 598 -35.86 15.24 -7.27
C ASP A 598 -34.69 14.56 -6.53
N HIS A 599 -34.73 14.62 -5.20
CA HIS A 599 -33.92 13.81 -4.31
C HIS A 599 -34.68 12.54 -3.93
N ILE A 600 -34.18 11.39 -4.40
CA ILE A 600 -34.81 10.06 -4.19
C ILE A 600 -35.12 9.84 -2.71
N LEU A 601 -34.09 9.96 -1.88
CA LEU A 601 -34.25 10.08 -0.44
C LEU A 601 -34.31 11.56 -0.09
N PRO A 602 -35.35 12.03 0.63
CA PRO A 602 -35.46 13.42 1.02
C PRO A 602 -34.15 13.96 1.62
N LEU A 603 -33.72 15.13 1.15
CA LEU A 603 -32.43 15.70 1.55
C LEU A 603 -32.39 16.03 3.05
N SER A 604 -33.55 16.32 3.63
CA SER A 604 -33.78 16.55 5.07
C SER A 604 -33.40 15.38 5.96
N LEU A 605 -33.37 14.17 5.42
CA LEU A 605 -33.05 12.95 6.15
C LEU A 605 -31.71 12.36 5.69
N SER A 606 -31.46 12.37 4.39
CA SER A 606 -30.28 11.72 3.82
C SER A 606 -29.02 12.58 3.86
N PHE A 607 -29.15 13.91 3.85
CA PHE A 607 -28.05 14.87 3.67
C PHE A 607 -27.21 14.64 2.39
N ASP A 608 -27.65 13.76 1.49
CA ASP A 608 -26.91 13.36 0.30
C ASP A 608 -27.36 14.15 -0.93
N ASP A 609 -26.61 15.19 -1.31
CA ASP A 609 -26.81 15.96 -2.54
C ASP A 609 -25.94 15.44 -3.70
N SER A 610 -25.46 14.19 -3.62
CA SER A 610 -24.73 13.54 -4.70
C SER A 610 -25.66 13.17 -5.86
N LEU A 611 -25.08 13.04 -7.06
CA LEU A 611 -25.82 12.61 -8.24
C LEU A 611 -26.49 11.24 -8.08
N ALA A 612 -26.01 10.41 -7.14
CA ALA A 612 -26.60 9.10 -6.85
C ALA A 612 -27.99 9.21 -6.18
N ASN A 613 -28.25 10.30 -5.46
CA ASN A 613 -29.54 10.59 -4.83
C ASN A 613 -30.45 11.46 -5.71
N LYS A 614 -30.05 11.80 -6.94
CA LYS A 614 -30.81 12.70 -7.82
C LYS A 614 -31.44 11.96 -8.99
N VAL A 615 -32.67 12.32 -9.34
CA VAL A 615 -33.35 11.82 -10.54
C VAL A 615 -34.07 12.96 -11.26
N LEU A 616 -34.12 12.91 -12.58
CA LEU A 616 -34.92 13.82 -13.39
C LEU A 616 -36.33 13.26 -13.53
N VAL A 617 -37.32 14.00 -13.08
CA VAL A 617 -38.73 13.59 -13.09
C VAL A 617 -39.62 14.72 -13.60
N TYR A 618 -40.89 14.42 -13.85
CA TYR A 618 -41.86 15.48 -14.15
C TYR A 618 -42.12 16.29 -12.88
N ALA A 619 -42.30 17.61 -13.01
CA ALA A 619 -42.50 18.49 -11.86
C ALA A 619 -43.66 18.03 -10.96
N TRP A 620 -44.80 17.64 -11.55
CA TRP A 620 -45.96 17.14 -10.80
C TRP A 620 -45.64 15.86 -10.00
N THR A 621 -44.86 14.91 -10.54
CA THR A 621 -44.46 13.70 -9.79
C THR A 621 -43.56 14.01 -8.60
N ASN A 622 -42.77 15.08 -8.68
CA ASN A 622 -41.94 15.51 -7.56
C ASN A 622 -42.79 16.14 -6.45
N GLN A 623 -43.75 17.00 -6.83
CA GLN A 623 -44.67 17.63 -5.89
C GLN A 623 -45.53 16.61 -5.15
N GLU A 624 -46.04 15.60 -5.86
CA GLU A 624 -46.86 14.52 -5.29
C GLU A 624 -46.04 13.59 -4.36
N LYS A 625 -44.75 13.36 -4.68
CA LYS A 625 -43.84 12.58 -3.82
C LYS A 625 -43.61 13.27 -2.47
N GLY A 626 -43.35 14.58 -2.48
CA GLY A 626 -43.00 15.36 -1.29
C GLY A 626 -41.81 14.77 -0.52
N GLN A 627 -41.85 14.87 0.82
CA GLN A 627 -40.80 14.42 1.76
C GLN A 627 -40.83 12.89 2.02
N LYS A 628 -41.19 12.08 1.02
CA LYS A 628 -41.29 10.63 1.12
C LYS A 628 -40.34 9.92 0.15
N THR A 629 -40.12 8.63 0.35
CA THR A 629 -39.35 7.77 -0.58
C THR A 629 -40.22 7.25 -1.72
N PRO A 630 -39.63 6.80 -2.85
CA PRO A 630 -40.40 6.20 -3.95
C PRO A 630 -41.30 5.04 -3.50
N TYR A 631 -40.80 4.18 -2.59
CA TYR A 631 -41.57 3.05 -2.07
C TYR A 631 -42.83 3.46 -1.30
N GLN A 632 -42.81 4.61 -0.62
CA GLN A 632 -43.94 5.08 0.18
C GLN A 632 -45.07 5.70 -0.64
N VAL A 633 -44.81 6.18 -1.87
CA VAL A 633 -45.75 7.03 -2.60
C VAL A 633 -46.08 6.54 -4.00
N ILE A 634 -45.19 5.80 -4.67
CA ILE A 634 -45.42 5.46 -6.09
C ILE A 634 -46.72 4.67 -6.28
N ASP A 635 -47.03 3.70 -5.40
CA ASP A 635 -48.27 2.92 -5.51
C ASP A 635 -49.54 3.74 -5.15
N SER A 636 -49.38 4.94 -4.57
CA SER A 636 -50.48 5.85 -4.25
C SER A 636 -50.59 7.05 -5.19
N MET A 637 -49.80 7.11 -6.26
CA MET A 637 -49.84 8.21 -7.24
C MET A 637 -50.80 7.90 -8.40
N ASP A 638 -51.67 8.86 -8.75
CA ASP A 638 -52.77 8.63 -9.71
C ASP A 638 -52.31 8.41 -11.17
N ALA A 639 -51.11 8.88 -11.54
CA ALA A 639 -50.60 8.83 -12.91
C ALA A 639 -49.17 8.22 -13.03
N ALA A 640 -48.78 7.41 -12.04
CA ALA A 640 -47.51 6.69 -12.00
C ALA A 640 -47.63 5.22 -12.46
N TRP A 641 -46.50 4.61 -12.81
CA TRP A 641 -46.41 3.14 -12.86
C TRP A 641 -46.32 2.57 -11.44
N SER A 642 -46.59 1.28 -11.25
CA SER A 642 -46.46 0.66 -9.93
C SER A 642 -45.01 0.60 -9.46
N PHE A 643 -44.78 0.53 -8.15
CA PHE A 643 -43.44 0.36 -7.59
C PHE A 643 -42.78 -0.93 -8.08
N ARG A 644 -43.58 -1.98 -8.34
CA ARG A 644 -43.10 -3.24 -8.94
C ARG A 644 -42.54 -3.05 -10.34
N GLU A 645 -43.22 -2.28 -11.18
CA GLU A 645 -42.77 -1.95 -12.54
C GLU A 645 -41.53 -1.05 -12.51
N MET A 646 -41.51 -0.05 -11.62
CA MET A 646 -40.32 0.77 -11.39
C MET A 646 -39.12 -0.11 -10.98
N LYS A 647 -39.34 -1.05 -10.04
CA LYS A 647 -38.30 -1.95 -9.53
C LYS A 647 -37.71 -2.82 -10.64
N ASP A 648 -38.55 -3.41 -11.49
CA ASP A 648 -38.08 -4.21 -12.62
C ASP A 648 -37.25 -3.37 -13.61
N TYR A 649 -37.72 -2.15 -13.93
CA TYR A 649 -36.99 -1.24 -14.81
C TYR A 649 -35.63 -0.83 -14.23
N VAL A 650 -35.58 -0.44 -12.94
CA VAL A 650 -34.36 -0.01 -12.25
C VAL A 650 -33.32 -1.14 -12.19
N LEU A 651 -33.75 -2.40 -11.99
CA LEU A 651 -32.86 -3.56 -11.97
C LEU A 651 -32.27 -3.86 -13.36
N LYS A 652 -33.07 -3.72 -14.42
CA LYS A 652 -32.65 -3.94 -15.83
C LYS A 652 -31.79 -2.81 -16.39
N GLN A 653 -31.94 -1.57 -15.90
CA GLN A 653 -31.24 -0.40 -16.43
C GLN A 653 -29.75 -0.37 -16.06
N LYS A 654 -28.88 -0.77 -17.01
CA LYS A 654 -27.41 -0.87 -16.83
C LYS A 654 -26.71 0.46 -16.55
N ARG A 655 -27.29 1.61 -16.94
CA ARG A 655 -26.68 2.95 -16.75
C ARG A 655 -26.86 3.52 -15.34
N LEU A 656 -27.79 2.99 -14.54
CA LEU A 656 -27.96 3.40 -13.14
C LEU A 656 -26.89 2.77 -12.25
N GLY A 657 -26.11 3.61 -11.56
CA GLY A 657 -25.09 3.13 -10.62
C GLY A 657 -25.69 2.41 -9.41
N LYS A 658 -24.93 1.48 -8.82
CA LYS A 658 -25.36 0.63 -7.68
C LYS A 658 -26.05 1.42 -6.55
N LYS A 659 -25.41 2.51 -6.08
CA LYS A 659 -25.93 3.35 -4.99
C LYS A 659 -27.29 3.99 -5.31
N LYS A 660 -27.49 4.42 -6.56
CA LYS A 660 -28.76 5.01 -7.01
C LYS A 660 -29.88 3.97 -7.02
N ARG A 661 -29.59 2.73 -7.43
CA ARG A 661 -30.55 1.62 -7.38
C ARG A 661 -30.94 1.29 -5.94
N GLU A 662 -29.97 1.26 -5.03
CA GLU A 662 -30.25 1.03 -3.60
C GLU A 662 -31.24 2.08 -3.06
N TYR A 663 -31.01 3.38 -3.35
CA TYR A 663 -31.91 4.44 -2.89
C TYR A 663 -33.31 4.38 -3.50
N LEU A 664 -33.41 4.08 -4.79
CA LEU A 664 -34.69 3.94 -5.48
C LEU A 664 -35.53 2.77 -4.96
N LEU A 665 -34.87 1.70 -4.47
CA LEU A 665 -35.50 0.44 -4.11
C LEU A 665 -35.56 0.19 -2.59
N THR A 666 -35.15 1.16 -1.78
CA THR A 666 -35.26 1.07 -0.31
C THR A 666 -36.72 0.96 0.09
N THR A 667 -37.05 -0.08 0.86
CA THR A 667 -38.38 -0.31 1.45
C THR A 667 -38.46 0.09 2.92
N GLU A 668 -37.42 0.75 3.44
CA GLU A 668 -37.40 1.22 4.83
C GLU A 668 -38.35 2.40 5.00
N ASN A 669 -39.23 2.33 6.00
CA ASN A 669 -40.12 3.44 6.34
C ASN A 669 -39.33 4.53 7.07
N ILE A 670 -39.10 5.65 6.37
CA ILE A 670 -38.33 6.79 6.88
C ILE A 670 -39.06 7.63 7.93
N ASP A 671 -40.35 7.39 8.19
CA ASP A 671 -41.10 8.10 9.23
C ASP A 671 -40.68 7.65 10.64
N LYS A 672 -40.12 6.44 10.76
CA LYS A 672 -39.61 5.91 12.03
C LYS A 672 -38.33 6.63 12.45
N ILE A 673 -38.29 7.14 13.69
CA ILE A 673 -37.14 7.85 14.27
C ILE A 673 -35.84 7.02 14.18
N GLU A 674 -35.92 5.71 14.41
CA GLU A 674 -34.77 4.81 14.31
C GLU A 674 -34.16 4.75 12.90
N VAL A 675 -35.01 4.76 11.87
CA VAL A 675 -34.58 4.75 10.46
C VAL A 675 -33.94 6.09 10.12
N LYS A 676 -34.53 7.22 10.56
CA LYS A 676 -33.93 8.55 10.41
C LYS A 676 -32.53 8.63 11.02
N LYS A 677 -32.35 8.12 12.26
CA LYS A 677 -31.02 8.05 12.91
C LYS A 677 -30.03 7.21 12.10
N LYS A 678 -30.44 6.04 11.60
CA LYS A 678 -29.60 5.18 10.75
C LYS A 678 -29.16 5.88 9.46
N PHE A 679 -30.04 6.63 8.79
CA PHE A 679 -29.68 7.38 7.58
C PHE A 679 -28.69 8.52 7.87
N ILE A 680 -28.87 9.23 8.99
CA ILE A 680 -27.97 10.29 9.46
C ILE A 680 -26.58 9.68 9.76
N GLU A 681 -26.51 8.65 10.59
CA GLU A 681 -25.25 7.96 10.90
C GLU A 681 -24.59 7.40 9.64
N ARG A 682 -25.39 6.83 8.72
CA ARG A 682 -24.90 6.24 7.47
C ARG A 682 -24.41 7.27 6.47
N ASN A 683 -24.81 8.54 6.51
CA ASN A 683 -24.39 9.52 5.49
C ASN A 683 -23.47 10.62 6.06
N LEU A 684 -23.49 10.85 7.36
CA LEU A 684 -22.71 11.89 8.03
C LEU A 684 -21.50 11.34 8.79
N VAL A 685 -21.68 10.26 9.55
CA VAL A 685 -20.65 9.73 10.45
C VAL A 685 -19.82 8.69 9.72
N ASP A 686 -18.49 8.81 9.83
CA ASP A 686 -17.60 7.86 9.18
C ASP A 686 -17.47 6.56 10.00
N THR A 687 -18.07 5.48 9.49
CA THR A 687 -18.15 4.19 10.19
C THR A 687 -16.99 3.23 9.85
N ARG A 688 -16.01 3.69 9.06
CA ARG A 688 -14.82 2.91 8.68
C ARG A 688 -14.00 2.49 9.88
N TYR A 689 -13.30 1.36 9.76
CA TYR A 689 -12.54 0.75 10.86
C TYR A 689 -11.49 1.70 11.42
N ALA A 690 -10.66 2.32 10.58
CA ALA A 690 -9.64 3.27 11.02
C ALA A 690 -10.23 4.48 11.76
N SER A 691 -11.34 5.02 11.28
CA SER A 691 -12.05 6.15 11.89
C SER A 691 -12.62 5.79 13.26
N ARG A 692 -13.17 4.58 13.38
CA ARG A 692 -13.70 4.05 14.63
C ARG A 692 -12.61 3.80 15.67
N VAL A 693 -11.47 3.23 15.26
CA VAL A 693 -10.32 3.01 16.16
C VAL A 693 -9.82 4.35 16.70
N VAL A 694 -9.59 5.33 15.83
CA VAL A 694 -9.10 6.66 16.25
C VAL A 694 -10.10 7.38 17.15
N LEU A 695 -11.40 7.36 16.80
CA LEU A 695 -12.46 7.94 17.62
C LEU A 695 -12.47 7.32 19.02
N ASN A 696 -12.56 6.00 19.09
CA ASN A 696 -12.63 5.26 20.34
C ASN A 696 -11.37 5.50 21.20
N SER A 697 -10.18 5.40 20.60
CA SER A 697 -8.92 5.62 21.33
C SER A 697 -8.81 7.04 21.87
N LEU A 698 -9.22 8.06 21.10
CA LEU A 698 -9.20 9.46 21.57
C LEU A 698 -10.24 9.71 22.67
N GLN A 699 -11.46 9.18 22.53
CA GLN A 699 -12.50 9.30 23.56
C GLN A 699 -12.06 8.62 24.86
N THR A 700 -11.50 7.41 24.79
CA THR A 700 -10.94 6.71 25.94
C THR A 700 -9.82 7.51 26.60
N ALA A 701 -8.84 7.98 25.82
CA ALA A 701 -7.71 8.72 26.38
C ALA A 701 -8.13 10.05 27.02
N LEU A 702 -9.11 10.76 26.45
CA LEU A 702 -9.63 12.00 27.04
C LEU A 702 -10.43 11.73 28.32
N LYS A 703 -11.24 10.66 28.34
CA LYS A 703 -11.99 10.22 29.53
C LYS A 703 -11.06 9.84 30.68
N GLU A 704 -9.97 9.13 30.40
CA GLU A 704 -8.94 8.76 31.40
C GLU A 704 -8.22 9.98 31.98
N LEU A 705 -8.05 11.03 31.19
CA LEU A 705 -7.50 12.31 31.63
C LEU A 705 -8.53 13.18 32.39
N GLY A 706 -9.76 12.70 32.59
CA GLY A 706 -10.84 13.46 33.24
C GLY A 706 -11.34 14.64 32.42
N LYS A 707 -11.19 14.60 31.09
CA LYS A 707 -11.58 15.69 30.19
C LYS A 707 -12.93 15.43 29.57
N ASP A 708 -13.81 16.44 29.62
CA ASP A 708 -15.17 16.40 29.05
C ASP A 708 -15.23 16.86 27.58
N THR A 709 -14.14 16.66 26.82
CA THR A 709 -14.08 17.06 25.41
C THR A 709 -14.86 16.10 24.53
N LYS A 710 -15.87 16.59 23.80
CA LYS A 710 -16.65 15.77 22.86
C LYS A 710 -15.86 15.51 21.59
N VAL A 711 -15.68 14.24 21.19
CA VAL A 711 -15.02 13.88 19.92
C VAL A 711 -16.05 13.33 18.93
N SER A 712 -16.01 13.83 17.69
CA SER A 712 -16.92 13.42 16.61
C SER A 712 -16.19 13.25 15.29
N VAL A 713 -16.74 12.41 14.40
CA VAL A 713 -16.16 12.14 13.07
C VAL A 713 -17.16 12.51 11.99
N VAL A 714 -16.68 13.21 10.96
CA VAL A 714 -17.47 13.65 9.81
C VAL A 714 -16.95 12.98 8.54
N ARG A 715 -17.87 12.67 7.63
CA ARG A 715 -17.52 12.12 6.31
C ARG A 715 -17.08 13.20 5.33
N GLY A 716 -16.04 12.90 4.57
CA GLY A 716 -15.56 13.76 3.50
C GLY A 716 -16.55 14.07 2.37
N GLN A 717 -17.58 13.24 2.19
CA GLN A 717 -18.66 13.55 1.24
C GLN A 717 -19.48 14.75 1.69
N PHE A 718 -19.75 14.86 3.00
CA PHE A 718 -20.53 15.94 3.58
C PHE A 718 -19.74 17.26 3.58
N THR A 719 -18.47 17.24 3.98
CA THR A 719 -17.60 18.43 3.95
C THR A 719 -17.38 18.93 2.51
N SER A 720 -17.22 18.02 1.54
CA SER A 720 -17.16 18.38 0.11
C SER A 720 -18.44 19.05 -0.39
N GLN A 721 -19.60 18.64 0.13
CA GLN A 721 -20.90 19.23 -0.21
C GLN A 721 -21.07 20.61 0.42
N LEU A 722 -20.69 20.79 1.68
CA LEU A 722 -20.64 22.10 2.34
C LEU A 722 -19.76 23.06 1.57
N ARG A 723 -18.54 22.63 1.21
CA ARG A 723 -17.62 23.43 0.41
C ARG A 723 -18.22 23.93 -0.91
N ARG A 724 -18.93 23.05 -1.63
CA ARG A 724 -19.62 23.40 -2.88
C ARG A 724 -20.77 24.38 -2.65
N LYS A 725 -21.56 24.19 -1.60
CA LYS A 725 -22.70 25.07 -1.29
C LYS A 725 -22.25 26.45 -0.78
N TRP A 726 -21.11 26.52 -0.11
CA TRP A 726 -20.50 27.77 0.34
C TRP A 726 -19.68 28.46 -0.76
N ASN A 727 -19.63 27.91 -1.98
CA ASN A 727 -18.85 28.43 -3.11
C ASN A 727 -17.36 28.68 -2.76
N ILE A 728 -16.75 27.77 -1.98
CA ILE A 728 -15.34 27.88 -1.61
C ILE A 728 -14.49 27.11 -2.64
N ASP A 729 -13.71 27.84 -3.42
CA ASP A 729 -12.84 27.25 -4.45
C ASP A 729 -11.78 26.32 -3.85
N LYS A 730 -11.46 25.25 -4.59
CA LYS A 730 -10.43 24.26 -4.20
C LYS A 730 -9.28 24.28 -5.19
N SER A 731 -8.25 25.08 -4.91
CA SER A 731 -6.95 24.92 -5.55
C SER A 731 -6.24 23.69 -4.97
N ARG A 732 -6.20 22.60 -5.74
CA ARG A 732 -5.47 21.37 -5.36
C ARG A 732 -3.96 21.49 -5.57
N GLU A 733 -3.50 22.59 -6.17
CA GLU A 733 -2.08 22.82 -6.47
C GLU A 733 -1.31 23.36 -5.26
N THR A 734 -2.02 23.98 -4.31
CA THR A 734 -1.49 24.51 -3.05
C THR A 734 -1.93 23.68 -1.86
N TYR A 735 -1.26 23.85 -0.72
CA TYR A 735 -1.55 23.16 0.54
C TYR A 735 -2.54 23.90 1.44
N HIS A 736 -2.94 25.14 1.09
CA HIS A 736 -3.92 25.94 1.86
C HIS A 736 -5.24 25.18 2.08
N HIS A 737 -5.66 24.39 1.08
CA HIS A 737 -6.95 23.70 1.12
C HIS A 737 -7.11 22.75 2.31
N HIS A 738 -6.03 22.19 2.88
CA HIS A 738 -6.12 21.33 4.06
C HIS A 738 -6.56 22.10 5.31
N ALA A 739 -5.99 23.29 5.53
CA ALA A 739 -6.39 24.14 6.66
C ALA A 739 -7.83 24.64 6.48
N VAL A 740 -8.21 25.03 5.25
CA VAL A 740 -9.59 25.44 4.94
C VAL A 740 -10.58 24.29 5.14
N ASP A 741 -10.25 23.08 4.66
CA ASP A 741 -11.07 21.89 4.87
C ASP A 741 -11.24 21.60 6.38
N ALA A 742 -10.18 21.77 7.19
CA ALA A 742 -10.26 21.66 8.65
C ALA A 742 -11.16 22.71 9.33
N LEU A 743 -11.21 23.94 8.82
CA LEU A 743 -12.13 24.98 9.31
C LEU A 743 -13.59 24.67 8.95
N ILE A 744 -13.83 24.15 7.73
CA ILE A 744 -15.15 23.66 7.31
C ILE A 744 -15.60 22.52 8.23
N ILE A 745 -14.69 21.58 8.55
CA ILE A 745 -14.95 20.49 9.49
C ILE A 745 -15.32 21.04 10.88
N ALA A 746 -14.57 22.01 11.41
CA ALA A 746 -14.90 22.63 12.70
C ALA A 746 -16.29 23.27 12.68
N ALA A 747 -16.58 24.09 11.66
CA ALA A 747 -17.85 24.79 11.49
C ALA A 747 -19.04 23.83 11.27
N SER A 748 -18.81 22.68 10.63
CA SER A 748 -19.85 21.67 10.39
C SER A 748 -20.50 21.18 11.67
N SER A 749 -19.78 21.23 12.79
CA SER A 749 -20.26 20.79 14.10
C SER A 749 -21.21 21.79 14.79
N GLN A 750 -21.33 23.00 14.25
CA GLN A 750 -22.12 24.12 14.77
C GLN A 750 -23.21 24.58 13.79
N LEU A 751 -23.45 23.86 12.68
CA LEU A 751 -24.57 24.19 11.78
C LEU A 751 -25.87 24.31 12.58
N LYS A 752 -26.69 25.33 12.31
CA LYS A 752 -27.88 25.70 13.08
C LYS A 752 -28.86 24.53 13.30
N LEU A 753 -28.89 23.56 12.40
CA LEU A 753 -29.68 22.34 12.52
C LEU A 753 -29.26 21.42 13.69
N TRP A 754 -27.98 21.41 14.07
CA TRP A 754 -27.47 20.64 15.21
C TRP A 754 -27.84 21.29 16.54
N GLN A 755 -27.81 22.62 16.60
CA GLN A 755 -28.34 23.36 17.75
C GLN A 755 -29.85 23.10 17.92
N LYS A 756 -30.60 22.93 16.83
CA LYS A 756 -32.03 22.56 16.86
C LYS A 756 -32.31 21.12 17.28
N GLN A 757 -31.36 20.18 17.17
CA GLN A 757 -31.55 18.79 17.65
C GLN A 757 -31.24 18.64 19.14
N GLU A 758 -30.34 19.47 19.71
CA GLU A 758 -30.13 19.55 21.16
C GLU A 758 -31.16 20.47 21.85
N ASN A 759 -31.86 21.35 21.11
CA ASN A 759 -32.86 22.26 21.65
C ASN A 759 -34.28 21.68 21.53
N PRO A 760 -34.96 21.30 22.64
CA PRO A 760 -36.32 20.73 22.65
C PRO A 760 -37.44 21.72 22.21
N MET A 761 -37.08 22.84 21.60
CA MET A 761 -37.97 23.95 21.23
C MET A 761 -38.75 23.75 19.92
N PHE A 762 -38.50 22.67 19.16
CA PHE A 762 -39.18 22.39 17.88
C PHE A 762 -39.84 21.01 17.91
N GLU A 763 -41.16 20.96 18.11
CA GLU A 763 -41.99 19.76 17.90
C GLU A 763 -42.46 19.71 16.45
N SER A 764 -42.36 18.55 15.79
CA SER A 764 -43.03 18.34 14.50
C SER A 764 -44.51 18.10 14.75
N TYR A 765 -45.32 19.13 14.56
CA TYR A 765 -46.74 18.94 14.29
C TYR A 765 -46.87 18.56 12.81
N GLY A 766 -47.82 17.67 12.47
CA GLY A 766 -47.94 17.04 11.16
C GLY A 766 -47.79 17.97 9.93
N GLU A 767 -47.47 17.36 8.78
CA GLU A 767 -47.33 17.97 7.46
C GLU A 767 -46.61 19.33 7.41
N ASN A 768 -45.26 19.30 7.33
CA ASN A 768 -44.40 20.44 6.96
C ASN A 768 -44.42 21.67 7.89
N GLN A 769 -44.91 21.55 9.13
CA GLN A 769 -44.93 22.66 10.09
C GLN A 769 -43.94 22.44 11.23
N VAL A 770 -43.13 23.45 11.50
CA VAL A 770 -42.23 23.48 12.66
C VAL A 770 -42.54 24.74 13.48
N VAL A 771 -42.92 24.58 14.75
CA VAL A 771 -43.28 25.68 15.64
C VAL A 771 -42.05 26.18 16.38
N ASN A 772 -41.77 27.48 16.31
CA ASN A 772 -40.77 28.13 17.17
C ASN A 772 -41.41 28.48 18.52
N LYS A 773 -41.09 27.72 19.59
CA LYS A 773 -41.67 27.95 20.93
C LYS A 773 -41.32 29.31 21.56
N GLU A 774 -40.31 30.02 21.06
CA GLU A 774 -39.91 31.35 21.56
C GLU A 774 -40.69 32.50 20.90
N THR A 775 -41.10 32.33 19.64
CA THR A 775 -41.79 33.38 18.87
C THR A 775 -43.25 33.06 18.55
N GLY A 776 -43.69 31.82 18.76
CA GLY A 776 -45.03 31.35 18.41
C GLY A 776 -45.27 31.19 16.90
N GLU A 777 -44.26 31.43 16.05
CA GLU A 777 -44.42 31.32 14.60
C GLU A 777 -44.46 29.87 14.11
N ILE A 778 -45.51 29.56 13.35
CA ILE A 778 -45.64 28.32 12.57
C ILE A 778 -44.90 28.52 11.25
N LEU A 779 -43.73 27.88 11.10
CA LEU A 779 -42.99 27.92 9.85
C LEU A 779 -43.42 26.75 8.95
N SER A 780 -44.12 27.05 7.86
CA SER A 780 -44.21 26.15 6.70
C SER A 780 -42.89 26.26 5.93
N ILE A 781 -42.02 25.27 6.08
CA ILE A 781 -40.71 25.30 5.43
C ILE A 781 -40.80 24.50 4.13
N SER A 782 -40.84 25.19 2.99
CA SER A 782 -40.68 24.55 1.67
C SER A 782 -39.31 23.89 1.55
N ASP A 783 -39.19 22.88 0.68
CA ASP A 783 -37.94 22.16 0.38
C ASP A 783 -36.75 23.09 0.12
N ASP A 784 -36.98 24.21 -0.57
CA ASP A 784 -35.94 25.16 -0.93
C ASP A 784 -35.49 26.02 0.27
N LYS A 785 -36.44 26.42 1.13
CA LYS A 785 -36.14 27.15 2.37
C LYS A 785 -35.42 26.26 3.39
N TYR A 786 -35.74 24.96 3.41
CA TYR A 786 -35.02 23.97 4.23
C TYR A 786 -33.61 23.70 3.69
N LYS A 787 -33.45 23.54 2.37
CA LYS A 787 -32.13 23.42 1.71
C LYS A 787 -31.24 24.60 2.05
N GLU A 788 -31.77 25.82 2.03
CA GLU A 788 -31.03 27.01 2.47
C GLU A 788 -30.60 26.91 3.94
N LEU A 789 -31.50 26.50 4.84
CA LEU A 789 -31.22 26.40 6.28
C LEU A 789 -30.20 25.30 6.66
N VAL A 790 -30.20 24.15 5.96
CA VAL A 790 -29.27 23.03 6.24
C VAL A 790 -27.83 23.36 5.91
N PHE A 791 -27.62 24.04 4.78
CA PHE A 791 -26.29 24.39 4.30
C PHE A 791 -25.92 25.84 4.59
N GLN A 792 -26.75 26.58 5.35
CA GLN A 792 -26.41 27.94 5.75
C GLN A 792 -25.16 27.90 6.65
N PRO A 793 -24.14 28.72 6.38
CA PRO A 793 -23.02 28.89 7.29
C PRO A 793 -23.53 29.22 8.70
N PRO A 794 -22.96 28.62 9.76
CA PRO A 794 -23.42 28.84 11.12
C PRO A 794 -23.17 30.27 11.61
N TYR A 795 -22.17 30.95 11.03
CA TYR A 795 -21.74 32.29 11.43
C TYR A 795 -21.76 33.25 10.23
N GLN A 796 -22.18 34.49 10.48
CA GLN A 796 -22.20 35.54 9.47
C GLN A 796 -20.76 35.95 9.11
N GLY A 797 -20.47 36.11 7.82
CA GLY A 797 -19.14 36.53 7.34
C GLY A 797 -18.06 35.43 7.34
N PHE A 798 -18.27 34.28 7.99
CA PHE A 798 -17.27 33.20 8.07
C PHE A 798 -16.76 32.72 6.71
N VAL A 799 -17.67 32.49 5.75
CA VAL A 799 -17.31 32.06 4.39
C VAL A 799 -16.48 33.13 3.67
N ASN A 800 -16.80 34.40 3.87
CA ASN A 800 -16.05 35.51 3.28
C ASN A 800 -14.64 35.59 3.86
N THR A 801 -14.49 35.39 5.17
CA THR A 801 -13.18 35.35 5.84
C THR A 801 -12.31 34.24 5.27
N ILE A 802 -12.79 33.00 5.26
CA ILE A 802 -11.99 31.85 4.81
C ILE A 802 -11.75 31.79 3.30
N SER A 803 -12.55 32.50 2.51
CA SER A 803 -12.39 32.60 1.04
C SER A 803 -11.60 33.84 0.62
N SER A 804 -11.22 34.70 1.56
CA SER A 804 -10.45 35.91 1.25
C SER A 804 -8.98 35.56 0.95
N LYS A 805 -8.39 36.26 -0.03
CA LYS A 805 -6.95 36.11 -0.34
C LYS A 805 -6.07 36.47 0.86
N GLY A 806 -6.46 37.49 1.63
CA GLY A 806 -5.72 37.88 2.84
C GLY A 806 -5.64 36.76 3.87
N PHE A 807 -6.72 35.97 4.01
CA PHE A 807 -6.70 34.81 4.90
C PHE A 807 -5.82 33.66 4.39
N GLU A 808 -5.73 33.44 3.08
CA GLU A 808 -4.82 32.43 2.53
C GLU A 808 -3.36 32.69 2.94
N ASP A 809 -2.96 33.96 2.99
CA ASP A 809 -1.61 34.39 3.43
C ASP A 809 -1.37 34.22 4.94
N GLU A 810 -2.43 34.21 5.76
CA GLU A 810 -2.35 33.98 7.21
C GLU A 810 -2.21 32.48 7.57
N ILE A 811 -2.56 31.58 6.65
CA ILE A 811 -2.48 30.13 6.88
C ILE A 811 -1.04 29.71 7.15
N LEU A 812 -0.84 29.03 8.28
CA LEU A 812 0.47 28.52 8.67
C LEU A 812 0.76 27.16 8.02
N PHE A 813 2.05 26.86 7.90
CA PHE A 813 2.54 25.59 7.38
C PHE A 813 3.58 25.03 8.32
N SER A 814 3.50 23.72 8.59
CA SER A 814 4.55 23.01 9.30
C SER A 814 4.93 21.74 8.58
N TYR A 815 6.23 21.51 8.42
CA TYR A 815 6.75 20.35 7.72
C TYR A 815 7.47 19.39 8.67
N GLN A 816 7.26 18.09 8.49
CA GLN A 816 8.09 17.09 9.14
C GLN A 816 9.46 17.05 8.47
N VAL A 817 10.47 17.50 9.21
CA VAL A 817 11.88 17.44 8.83
C VAL A 817 12.35 15.98 8.81
N ASP A 818 13.11 15.60 7.77
CA ASP A 818 13.71 14.27 7.62
C ASP A 818 15.22 14.29 7.90
N SER A 819 15.59 14.03 9.16
CA SER A 819 16.98 13.93 9.60
C SER A 819 17.55 12.51 9.53
N LYS A 820 16.75 11.52 9.10
CA LYS A 820 17.14 10.10 9.15
C LYS A 820 18.31 9.81 8.20
N PHE A 821 19.41 9.33 8.77
CA PHE A 821 20.56 8.81 8.03
C PHE A 821 20.37 7.35 7.55
N ASN A 822 21.32 6.86 6.74
CA ASN A 822 21.32 5.51 6.17
C ASN A 822 20.02 5.18 5.40
N ARG A 823 19.63 6.09 4.50
CA ARG A 823 18.62 5.83 3.46
C ARG A 823 19.29 5.25 2.20
N LYS A 824 18.57 5.17 1.08
CA LYS A 824 19.13 4.76 -0.22
C LYS A 824 20.31 5.68 -0.55
N VAL A 825 21.51 5.10 -0.62
CA VAL A 825 22.78 5.85 -0.79
C VAL A 825 22.99 6.31 -2.23
N SER A 826 22.66 5.47 -3.21
CA SER A 826 22.77 5.76 -4.64
C SER A 826 21.79 4.90 -5.44
N ASP A 827 21.77 5.08 -6.76
CA ASP A 827 21.14 4.09 -7.64
C ASP A 827 21.88 2.76 -7.61
N ALA A 828 21.14 1.68 -7.88
CA ALA A 828 21.65 0.31 -7.84
C ALA A 828 22.43 -0.10 -9.11
N THR A 829 22.30 0.66 -10.20
CA THR A 829 23.00 0.38 -11.45
C THR A 829 24.51 0.57 -11.27
N ILE A 830 25.27 -0.48 -11.55
CA ILE A 830 26.73 -0.44 -11.56
C ILE A 830 27.18 0.02 -12.94
N TYR A 831 27.87 1.16 -12.99
CA TYR A 831 28.34 1.74 -14.24
C TYR A 831 29.82 1.43 -14.48
N SER A 832 30.14 1.04 -15.71
CA SER A 832 31.53 0.95 -16.17
C SER A 832 31.94 2.28 -16.80
N THR A 833 33.22 2.61 -16.73
CA THR A 833 33.77 3.84 -17.31
C THR A 833 34.82 3.54 -18.38
N ARG A 834 35.01 4.44 -19.33
CA ARG A 834 36.06 4.36 -20.35
C ARG A 834 36.62 5.75 -20.63
N LYS A 835 37.91 5.83 -20.94
CA LYS A 835 38.50 7.05 -21.49
C LYS A 835 38.18 7.11 -22.99
N ALA A 836 37.71 8.26 -23.46
CA ALA A 836 37.46 8.51 -24.87
C ALA A 836 37.46 10.02 -25.14
N LYS A 837 37.71 10.38 -26.40
CA LYS A 837 37.59 11.72 -26.94
C LYS A 837 36.36 11.76 -27.85
N LEU A 838 35.34 12.54 -27.47
CA LEU A 838 34.07 12.63 -28.20
C LEU A 838 33.71 14.10 -28.48
N GLY A 839 33.10 14.35 -29.65
CA GLY A 839 32.65 15.68 -30.05
C GLY A 839 33.77 16.74 -30.00
N LYS A 840 33.59 17.76 -29.14
CA LYS A 840 34.51 18.90 -28.98
C LYS A 840 35.63 18.67 -27.96
N ASP A 841 35.76 17.48 -27.40
CA ASP A 841 36.78 17.21 -26.38
C ASP A 841 38.19 17.35 -26.97
N LYS A 842 39.05 18.16 -26.34
CA LYS A 842 40.45 18.33 -26.76
C LYS A 842 41.37 17.23 -26.19
N LYS A 843 40.98 16.58 -25.08
CA LYS A 843 41.74 15.55 -24.37
C LYS A 843 40.85 14.35 -24.04
N ASP A 844 41.47 13.22 -23.69
CA ASP A 844 40.76 12.02 -23.24
C ASP A 844 40.05 12.27 -21.90
N GLU A 845 38.73 12.09 -21.92
CA GLU A 845 37.87 12.29 -20.76
C GLU A 845 37.29 10.95 -20.30
N THR A 846 37.01 10.83 -19.00
CA THR A 846 36.42 9.61 -18.47
C THR A 846 34.90 9.66 -18.66
N TYR A 847 34.38 8.80 -19.53
CA TYR A 847 32.96 8.66 -19.82
C TYR A 847 32.35 7.47 -19.10
N VAL A 848 31.13 7.66 -18.63
CA VAL A 848 30.27 6.60 -18.12
C VAL A 848 29.62 5.88 -19.30
N LEU A 849 29.61 4.54 -19.28
CA LEU A 849 28.95 3.75 -20.31
C LEU A 849 27.47 3.55 -20.00
N GLY A 850 26.64 3.88 -20.99
CA GLY A 850 25.26 3.42 -21.08
C GLY A 850 25.16 2.10 -21.86
N LYS A 851 24.00 1.45 -21.76
CA LYS A 851 23.71 0.20 -22.50
C LYS A 851 22.26 0.20 -22.95
N ILE A 852 22.02 0.05 -24.25
CA ILE A 852 20.73 -0.36 -24.79
C ILE A 852 20.62 -1.86 -24.55
N LYS A 853 19.68 -2.28 -23.71
CA LYS A 853 19.57 -3.69 -23.30
C LYS A 853 19.06 -4.58 -24.42
N ASP A 854 18.09 -4.09 -25.17
CA ASP A 854 17.44 -4.79 -26.26
C ASP A 854 17.17 -3.82 -27.41
N ILE A 855 17.87 -4.01 -28.53
CA ILE A 855 17.73 -3.18 -29.73
C ILE A 855 16.46 -3.52 -30.53
N TYR A 856 15.84 -4.66 -30.27
CA TYR A 856 14.64 -5.14 -30.97
C TYR A 856 13.34 -4.55 -30.38
N SER A 857 13.39 -4.02 -29.16
CA SER A 857 12.31 -3.22 -28.59
C SER A 857 12.18 -1.83 -29.23
N GLN A 858 10.97 -1.29 -29.34
CA GLN A 858 10.73 0.06 -29.85
C GLN A 858 11.47 1.13 -29.02
N ASP A 859 11.38 1.07 -27.69
CA ASP A 859 12.10 1.98 -26.79
C ASP A 859 13.63 1.92 -26.98
N GLY A 860 14.14 0.71 -27.26
CA GLY A 860 15.54 0.46 -27.53
C GLY A 860 15.98 1.12 -28.84
N PHE A 861 15.19 0.97 -29.89
CA PHE A 861 15.42 1.62 -31.18
C PHE A 861 15.30 3.14 -31.10
N ASP A 862 14.29 3.66 -30.40
CA ASP A 862 14.12 5.11 -30.20
C ASP A 862 15.33 5.72 -29.46
N THR A 863 15.86 4.99 -28.48
CA THR A 863 17.09 5.39 -27.78
C THR A 863 18.31 5.32 -28.71
N PHE A 864 18.40 4.29 -29.55
CA PHE A 864 19.46 4.12 -30.54
C PHE A 864 19.44 5.28 -31.54
N ILE A 865 18.31 5.52 -32.20
CA ILE A 865 18.19 6.49 -33.31
C ILE A 865 18.43 7.92 -32.83
N LYS A 866 17.97 8.26 -31.61
CA LYS A 866 18.23 9.57 -30.99
C LYS A 866 19.72 9.83 -30.81
N ARG A 867 20.50 8.79 -30.48
CA ARG A 867 21.96 8.90 -30.31
C ARG A 867 22.69 8.82 -31.63
N TYR A 868 22.27 7.93 -32.51
CA TYR A 868 22.78 7.79 -33.88
C TYR A 868 22.72 9.12 -34.63
N LYS A 869 21.56 9.81 -34.60
CA LYS A 869 21.38 11.13 -35.24
C LYS A 869 22.18 12.24 -34.58
N LYS A 870 22.49 12.10 -33.29
CA LYS A 870 23.25 13.11 -32.54
C LYS A 870 24.76 12.98 -32.79
N ASP A 871 25.30 11.78 -32.62
CA ASP A 871 26.72 11.47 -32.75
C ASP A 871 26.92 9.94 -32.76
N LYS A 872 27.21 9.37 -33.93
CA LYS A 872 27.47 7.92 -34.11
C LYS A 872 28.69 7.45 -33.34
N THR A 873 29.68 8.33 -33.11
CA THR A 873 30.92 7.99 -32.40
C THR A 873 30.69 7.63 -30.93
N GLN A 874 29.50 7.93 -30.39
CA GLN A 874 29.10 7.49 -29.05
C GLN A 874 29.02 5.98 -28.90
N PHE A 875 28.78 5.23 -29.98
CA PHE A 875 28.69 3.78 -29.90
C PHE A 875 30.08 3.14 -29.85
N LEU A 876 30.28 2.24 -28.89
CA LEU A 876 31.57 1.53 -28.78
C LEU A 876 31.82 0.65 -30.01
N MET A 877 30.74 0.12 -30.61
CA MET A 877 30.81 -0.69 -31.82
C MET A 877 31.32 0.14 -33.01
N TYR A 878 30.87 1.38 -33.16
CA TYR A 878 31.38 2.27 -34.21
C TYR A 878 32.90 2.44 -34.15
N GLN A 879 33.47 2.61 -32.95
CA GLN A 879 34.91 2.83 -32.79
C GLN A 879 35.77 1.56 -32.78
N LYS A 880 35.21 0.44 -32.31
CA LYS A 880 35.98 -0.79 -32.04
C LYS A 880 35.65 -1.94 -32.99
N ASP A 881 34.59 -1.81 -33.77
CA ASP A 881 34.08 -2.81 -34.68
C ASP A 881 33.36 -2.16 -35.88
N PRO A 882 34.09 -1.34 -36.67
CA PRO A 882 33.51 -0.59 -37.78
C PRO A 882 32.90 -1.49 -38.86
N LEU A 883 33.48 -2.67 -39.09
CA LEU A 883 32.96 -3.63 -40.07
C LEU A 883 31.52 -4.07 -39.78
N THR A 884 31.19 -4.35 -38.51
CA THR A 884 29.81 -4.67 -38.11
C THR A 884 28.91 -3.44 -38.19
N TRP A 885 29.44 -2.25 -37.90
CA TRP A 885 28.66 -1.03 -38.00
C TRP A 885 28.25 -0.74 -39.45
N GLU A 886 29.22 -0.71 -40.36
CA GLU A 886 29.05 -0.32 -41.76
C GLU A 886 28.31 -1.40 -42.57
N ASN A 887 28.71 -2.67 -42.43
CA ASN A 887 28.17 -3.73 -43.28
C ASN A 887 26.92 -4.42 -42.73
N VAL A 888 26.55 -4.18 -41.47
CA VAL A 888 25.37 -4.82 -40.86
C VAL A 888 24.38 -3.77 -40.37
N ILE A 889 24.78 -2.89 -39.46
CA ILE A 889 23.82 -1.93 -38.86
C ILE A 889 23.34 -0.89 -39.86
N GLU A 890 24.25 -0.24 -40.61
CA GLU A 890 23.87 0.78 -41.58
C GLU A 890 23.04 0.19 -42.73
N VAL A 891 23.36 -1.03 -43.16
CA VAL A 891 22.58 -1.77 -44.18
C VAL A 891 21.16 -2.02 -43.70
N ILE A 892 20.97 -2.53 -42.47
CA ILE A 892 19.62 -2.76 -41.93
C ILE A 892 18.83 -1.45 -41.82
N LEU A 893 19.46 -0.36 -41.39
CA LEU A 893 18.78 0.94 -41.30
C LEU A 893 18.40 1.52 -42.67
N ARG A 894 19.10 1.13 -43.74
CA ARG A 894 18.82 1.54 -45.11
C ARG A 894 17.70 0.71 -45.73
N ASP A 895 17.74 -0.60 -45.53
CA ASP A 895 16.92 -1.56 -46.27
C ASP A 895 15.59 -1.87 -45.56
N TYR A 896 15.48 -1.65 -44.25
CA TYR A 896 14.26 -1.91 -43.47
C TYR A 896 13.51 -0.62 -43.08
N PRO A 897 12.17 -0.62 -43.14
CA PRO A 897 11.37 0.56 -42.86
C PRO A 897 11.36 0.90 -41.36
N SER A 898 11.30 2.20 -41.05
CA SER A 898 11.07 2.71 -39.69
C SER A 898 9.61 3.09 -39.41
N GLU A 899 8.76 3.04 -40.43
CA GLU A 899 7.32 3.31 -40.37
C GLU A 899 6.57 2.38 -41.32
N LYS A 900 5.41 1.85 -40.90
CA LYS A 900 4.54 0.97 -41.69
C LYS A 900 3.06 1.30 -41.51
N LEU A 901 2.22 0.95 -42.47
CA LEU A 901 0.77 1.11 -42.31
C LEU A 901 0.23 0.12 -41.23
N SER A 902 -0.76 0.56 -40.46
CA SER A 902 -1.49 -0.29 -39.51
C SER A 902 -2.25 -1.41 -40.23
N GLU A 903 -2.64 -2.47 -39.50
CA GLU A 903 -3.37 -3.62 -40.06
C GLU A 903 -4.69 -3.23 -40.78
N ASP A 904 -5.28 -2.09 -40.42
CA ASP A 904 -6.47 -1.52 -41.05
C ASP A 904 -6.16 -0.58 -42.24
N GLY A 905 -4.89 -0.42 -42.61
CA GLY A 905 -4.41 0.38 -43.74
C GLY A 905 -4.55 1.90 -43.59
N LYS A 906 -5.02 2.39 -42.43
CA LYS A 906 -5.46 3.79 -42.27
C LYS A 906 -4.43 4.72 -41.62
N LYS A 907 -3.43 4.19 -40.90
CA LYS A 907 -2.49 5.01 -40.13
C LYS A 907 -1.05 4.51 -40.28
N THR A 908 -0.12 5.43 -40.43
CA THR A 908 1.30 5.15 -40.34
C THR A 908 1.69 4.94 -38.88
N VAL A 909 2.19 3.74 -38.57
CA VAL A 909 2.67 3.31 -37.24
C VAL A 909 4.18 3.15 -37.30
N LYS A 910 4.88 3.66 -36.28
CA LYS A 910 6.32 3.45 -36.15
C LYS A 910 6.65 1.97 -36.00
N CYS A 911 7.65 1.50 -36.73
CA CYS A 911 8.21 0.16 -36.58
C CYS A 911 9.71 0.24 -36.30
N ASN A 912 10.26 -0.89 -35.85
CA ASN A 912 11.67 -1.01 -35.54
C ASN A 912 12.38 -1.81 -36.65
N PRO A 913 13.25 -1.17 -37.46
CA PRO A 913 14.02 -1.84 -38.51
C PRO A 913 14.76 -3.09 -38.02
N PHE A 914 15.31 -3.08 -36.80
CA PHE A 914 16.03 -4.23 -36.26
C PHE A 914 15.12 -5.42 -35.95
N GLU A 915 13.86 -5.17 -35.55
CA GLU A 915 12.88 -6.23 -35.28
C GLU A 915 12.30 -6.80 -36.58
N GLU A 916 12.06 -5.96 -37.60
CA GLU A 916 11.62 -6.45 -38.91
C GLU A 916 12.71 -7.32 -39.55
N TYR A 917 13.98 -6.89 -39.53
CA TYR A 917 15.10 -7.76 -39.93
C TYR A 917 15.10 -9.07 -39.16
N ARG A 918 14.86 -9.03 -37.84
CA ARG A 918 14.87 -10.23 -37.00
C ARG A 918 13.78 -11.23 -37.37
N ARG A 919 12.60 -10.75 -37.78
CA ARG A 919 11.49 -11.62 -38.18
C ARG A 919 11.79 -12.37 -39.47
N GLU A 920 12.50 -11.74 -40.39
CA GLU A 920 12.86 -12.34 -41.68
C GLU A 920 14.13 -13.20 -41.61
N ASN A 921 15.17 -12.72 -40.92
CA ASN A 921 16.52 -13.28 -41.00
C ASN A 921 17.08 -13.79 -39.66
N GLY A 922 16.30 -13.72 -38.58
CA GLY A 922 16.77 -14.03 -37.23
C GLY A 922 17.64 -12.92 -36.62
N LEU A 923 18.28 -13.20 -35.49
CA LEU A 923 19.02 -12.18 -34.73
C LEU A 923 20.17 -11.56 -35.56
N ILE A 924 20.32 -10.24 -35.46
CA ILE A 924 21.43 -9.50 -36.08
C ILE A 924 22.75 -10.04 -35.49
N CYS A 925 23.67 -10.48 -36.34
CA CYS A 925 24.96 -11.02 -35.93
C CYS A 925 26.11 -10.06 -36.20
N LYS A 926 27.20 -10.19 -35.43
CA LYS A 926 28.46 -9.48 -35.69
C LYS A 926 28.99 -9.86 -37.08
N TYR A 927 29.62 -8.92 -37.79
CA TYR A 927 30.24 -9.23 -39.08
C TYR A 927 31.28 -10.36 -38.93
N SER A 928 31.23 -11.33 -39.85
CA SER A 928 32.20 -12.41 -39.97
C SER A 928 32.25 -12.90 -41.42
N LYS A 929 33.44 -13.28 -41.89
CA LYS A 929 33.61 -13.78 -43.26
C LYS A 929 32.88 -15.10 -43.53
N LYS A 930 32.68 -15.92 -42.48
CA LYS A 930 32.06 -17.26 -42.56
C LYS A 930 30.60 -17.26 -42.10
N GLY A 931 29.99 -16.10 -41.87
CA GLY A 931 28.60 -16.00 -41.38
C GLY A 931 28.38 -16.50 -39.94
N ASN A 932 29.43 -16.86 -39.20
CA ASN A 932 29.36 -17.40 -37.84
C ASN A 932 29.50 -16.34 -36.73
N GLY A 933 29.03 -15.12 -37.01
CA GLY A 933 29.11 -14.01 -36.08
C GLY A 933 28.21 -14.19 -34.85
N THR A 934 28.63 -13.66 -33.71
CA THR A 934 27.81 -13.74 -32.49
C THR A 934 26.60 -12.80 -32.56
N PRO A 935 25.40 -13.22 -32.09
CA PRO A 935 24.22 -12.37 -32.06
C PRO A 935 24.37 -11.10 -31.21
N ILE A 936 23.87 -9.98 -31.74
CA ILE A 936 23.85 -8.66 -31.12
C ILE A 936 22.46 -8.45 -30.52
N LYS A 937 22.41 -8.36 -29.20
CA LYS A 937 21.19 -7.99 -28.45
C LYS A 937 21.27 -6.60 -27.85
N SER A 938 22.48 -6.14 -27.57
CA SER A 938 22.72 -4.92 -26.81
C SER A 938 23.86 -4.11 -27.38
N LEU A 939 23.73 -2.79 -27.32
CA LEU A 939 24.78 -1.85 -27.72
C LEU A 939 25.20 -0.98 -26.54
N LYS A 940 26.51 -0.94 -26.27
CA LYS A 940 27.09 -0.01 -25.29
C LYS A 940 27.46 1.29 -25.98
N TYR A 941 27.30 2.39 -25.26
CA TYR A 941 27.63 3.72 -25.75
C TYR A 941 28.22 4.59 -24.63
N TYR A 942 29.00 5.59 -25.01
CA TYR A 942 29.47 6.64 -24.12
C TYR A 942 28.31 7.60 -23.81
N ASP A 943 27.90 7.67 -22.54
CA ASP A 943 26.72 8.43 -22.13
C ASP A 943 27.07 9.88 -21.73
N LYS A 944 27.73 10.02 -20.58
CA LYS A 944 28.08 11.31 -19.97
C LYS A 944 29.46 11.24 -19.35
N LYS A 945 30.16 12.38 -19.28
CA LYS A 945 31.40 12.50 -18.51
C LYS A 945 31.17 12.10 -17.05
N LEU A 946 32.16 11.46 -16.44
CA LEU A 946 32.11 11.00 -15.07
C LEU A 946 32.11 12.20 -14.12
N GLY A 947 30.99 12.40 -13.44
CA GLY A 947 30.86 13.37 -12.35
C GLY A 947 31.03 12.73 -10.98
N ASN A 948 30.38 13.31 -9.97
CA ASN A 948 30.32 12.80 -8.60
C ASN A 948 29.79 11.34 -8.56
N CYS A 949 30.53 10.45 -7.90
CA CYS A 949 30.27 9.02 -7.90
C CYS A 949 30.82 8.32 -6.65
N ILE A 950 30.30 7.13 -6.35
CA ILE A 950 30.89 6.22 -5.36
C ILE A 950 31.76 5.23 -6.12
N ASP A 951 33.04 5.19 -5.78
CA ASP A 951 33.99 4.26 -6.38
C ASP A 951 33.83 2.87 -5.76
N ILE A 952 33.56 1.88 -6.61
CA ILE A 952 33.44 0.46 -6.24
C ILE A 952 34.33 -0.39 -7.15
N THR A 953 35.43 0.18 -7.65
CA THR A 953 36.34 -0.45 -8.60
C THR A 953 36.96 -1.71 -8.00
N PRO A 954 36.75 -2.89 -8.62
CA PRO A 954 37.47 -4.10 -8.24
C PRO A 954 38.97 -3.96 -8.53
N GLU A 955 39.83 -4.53 -7.70
CA GLU A 955 41.31 -4.47 -7.86
C GLU A 955 41.79 -4.92 -9.25
N LYS A 956 41.14 -5.94 -9.84
CA LYS A 956 41.49 -6.48 -11.17
C LYS A 956 40.86 -5.72 -12.35
N SER A 957 40.13 -4.63 -12.11
CA SER A 957 39.42 -3.91 -13.17
C SER A 957 40.33 -2.92 -13.89
N LYS A 958 40.42 -3.01 -15.22
CA LYS A 958 41.19 -2.06 -16.06
C LYS A 958 40.63 -0.64 -16.06
N ASN A 959 39.36 -0.48 -15.68
CA ASN A 959 38.69 0.82 -15.66
C ASN A 959 37.88 0.98 -14.38
N ARG A 960 37.59 2.24 -14.02
CA ARG A 960 36.79 2.54 -12.83
C ARG A 960 35.37 2.01 -12.97
N VAL A 961 34.84 1.47 -11.87
CA VAL A 961 33.46 1.01 -11.74
C VAL A 961 32.80 1.81 -10.65
N VAL A 962 31.66 2.42 -10.96
CA VAL A 962 31.09 3.47 -10.12
C VAL A 962 29.59 3.34 -9.95
N LEU A 963 29.09 3.87 -8.84
CA LEU A 963 27.67 4.14 -8.62
C LEU A 963 27.41 5.64 -8.79
N ARG A 964 26.24 5.99 -9.36
CA ARG A 964 25.82 7.38 -9.65
C ARG A 964 24.53 7.73 -8.92
N GLN A 965 24.14 9.01 -9.03
CA GLN A 965 22.97 9.58 -8.37
C GLN A 965 23.08 9.41 -6.84
N ILE A 966 24.13 9.98 -6.27
CA ILE A 966 24.37 9.91 -4.84
C ILE A 966 23.31 10.75 -4.12
N SER A 967 22.63 10.14 -3.16
CA SER A 967 21.56 10.78 -2.43
C SER A 967 22.15 11.72 -1.34
N PRO A 968 21.72 12.99 -1.30
CA PRO A 968 22.12 13.94 -0.26
C PRO A 968 21.43 13.63 1.07
N TRP A 969 22.09 13.95 2.19
CA TRP A 969 21.54 13.80 3.54
C TRP A 969 21.20 15.14 4.18
N ARG A 970 22.19 16.03 4.29
CA ARG A 970 22.05 17.36 4.93
C ARG A 970 23.04 18.35 4.35
N ALA A 971 22.83 19.64 4.62
CA ALA A 971 23.81 20.69 4.35
C ALA A 971 24.18 21.41 5.65
N ASP A 972 25.47 21.62 5.88
CA ASP A 972 25.97 22.44 6.98
C ASP A 972 26.32 23.83 6.42
N ILE A 973 25.76 24.87 7.05
CA ILE A 973 25.85 26.26 6.59
C ILE A 973 26.89 26.98 7.43
N TYR A 974 27.82 27.64 6.74
CA TYR A 974 28.87 28.46 7.31
C TYR A 974 28.72 29.90 6.82
N PHE A 975 29.30 30.84 7.57
CA PHE A 975 29.44 32.22 7.16
C PHE A 975 30.90 32.62 7.24
N ASN A 976 31.41 33.23 6.17
CA ASN A 976 32.79 33.68 6.12
C ASN A 976 32.82 35.18 6.43
N LEU A 977 33.49 35.54 7.53
CA LEU A 977 33.59 36.92 8.01
C LEU A 977 34.45 37.81 7.09
N GLU A 978 35.37 37.24 6.32
CA GLU A 978 36.24 37.99 5.39
C GLU A 978 35.52 38.32 4.08
N THR A 979 34.75 37.37 3.54
CA THR A 979 34.03 37.57 2.27
C THR A 979 32.60 38.08 2.45
N LEU A 980 32.10 38.07 3.69
CA LEU A 980 30.71 38.37 4.09
C LEU A 980 29.68 37.55 3.31
N LYS A 981 30.02 36.30 2.98
CA LYS A 981 29.18 35.39 2.20
C LYS A 981 28.92 34.09 2.94
N TYR A 982 27.79 33.47 2.62
CA TYR A 982 27.45 32.13 3.10
C TYR A 982 28.17 31.06 2.29
N GLU A 983 28.71 30.07 2.99
CA GLU A 983 29.41 28.93 2.41
C GLU A 983 28.68 27.66 2.84
N LEU A 984 28.26 26.84 1.87
CA LEU A 984 27.42 25.68 2.13
C LEU A 984 28.19 24.39 1.83
N MET A 985 28.20 23.48 2.79
CA MET A 985 28.80 22.16 2.67
C MET A 985 27.71 21.08 2.65
N GLY A 986 27.69 20.22 1.63
CA GLY A 986 26.72 19.12 1.54
C GLY A 986 27.30 17.79 2.01
N LEU A 987 26.60 17.10 2.91
CA LEU A 987 26.87 15.72 3.28
C LEU A 987 25.88 14.77 2.61
N LYS A 988 26.39 13.63 2.18
CA LYS A 988 25.64 12.55 1.52
C LYS A 988 25.55 11.33 2.42
N TYR A 989 24.58 10.46 2.17
CA TYR A 989 24.48 9.22 2.94
C TYR A 989 25.70 8.30 2.79
N SER A 990 26.43 8.40 1.67
CA SER A 990 27.68 7.67 1.41
C SER A 990 28.87 8.17 2.23
N ASP A 991 28.77 9.37 2.78
CA ASP A 991 29.87 9.96 3.55
C ASP A 991 29.94 9.35 4.96
N LEU A 992 28.81 8.78 5.44
CA LEU A 992 28.72 8.04 6.68
C LEU A 992 28.95 6.55 6.45
N SER A 993 29.68 5.93 7.36
CA SER A 993 30.02 4.50 7.29
C SER A 993 30.05 3.86 8.66
N PHE A 994 30.01 2.53 8.69
CA PHE A 994 30.29 1.77 9.89
C PHE A 994 31.81 1.77 10.13
N GLU A 995 32.22 2.24 11.30
CA GLU A 995 33.61 2.20 11.73
C GLU A 995 34.08 0.76 11.96
N LYS A 996 35.27 0.43 11.46
CA LYS A 996 35.89 -0.88 11.67
C LYS A 996 36.29 -1.02 13.15
N GLY A 997 36.01 -2.16 13.77
CA GLY A 997 36.25 -2.38 15.21
C GLY A 997 35.03 -2.02 16.05
N THR A 998 34.66 -0.74 16.14
CA THR A 998 33.56 -0.29 17.03
C THR A 998 32.16 -0.62 16.49
N GLY A 999 31.99 -0.72 15.17
CA GLY A 999 30.69 -0.92 14.52
C GLY A 999 29.74 0.29 14.62
N LYS A 1000 30.20 1.44 15.10
CA LYS A 1000 29.40 2.68 15.17
C LYS A 1000 29.22 3.28 13.77
N TYR A 1001 28.00 3.73 13.45
CA TYR A 1001 27.71 4.37 12.17
C TYR A 1001 27.90 5.89 12.29
N HIS A 1002 28.98 6.43 11.73
CA HIS A 1002 29.32 7.84 11.87
C HIS A 1002 30.18 8.37 10.70
N ILE A 1003 30.59 9.64 10.78
CA ILE A 1003 31.57 10.28 9.91
C ILE A 1003 32.76 10.73 10.79
N SER A 1004 33.99 10.37 10.39
CA SER A 1004 35.19 10.82 11.10
C SER A 1004 35.45 12.30 10.85
N GLN A 1005 36.11 12.96 11.80
CA GLN A 1005 36.47 14.38 11.69
C GLN A 1005 37.35 14.64 10.46
N GLU A 1006 38.35 13.79 10.21
CA GLU A 1006 39.22 13.85 9.03
C GLU A 1006 38.42 13.85 7.70
N LYS A 1007 37.44 12.94 7.58
CA LYS A 1007 36.61 12.86 6.37
C LYS A 1007 35.69 14.07 6.24
N TYR A 1008 35.17 14.58 7.36
CA TYR A 1008 34.38 15.79 7.39
C TYR A 1008 35.21 17.01 6.92
N ASP A 1009 36.42 17.16 7.43
CA ASP A 1009 37.31 18.27 7.09
C ASP A 1009 37.79 18.20 5.63
N ALA A 1010 38.03 17.00 5.09
CA ALA A 1010 38.33 16.82 3.67
C ALA A 1010 37.14 17.24 2.76
N ILE A 1011 35.90 16.99 3.19
CA ILE A 1011 34.70 17.45 2.46
C ILE A 1011 34.59 18.98 2.57
N ARG A 1012 34.86 19.53 3.77
CA ARG A 1012 34.86 20.98 4.04
C ARG A 1012 35.81 21.72 3.09
N GLU A 1013 37.03 21.23 2.93
CA GLU A 1013 38.01 21.81 2.00
C GLU A 1013 37.55 21.69 0.54
N LYS A 1014 37.08 20.50 0.14
CA LYS A 1014 36.61 20.23 -1.23
C LYS A 1014 35.43 21.12 -1.63
N GLU A 1015 34.50 21.34 -0.72
CA GLU A 1015 33.33 22.22 -0.93
C GLU A 1015 33.69 23.72 -0.88
N GLY A 1016 34.94 24.06 -0.54
CA GLY A 1016 35.44 25.44 -0.54
C GLY A 1016 34.98 26.26 0.66
N ILE A 1017 34.91 25.65 1.85
CA ILE A 1017 34.60 26.37 3.08
C ILE A 1017 35.89 26.95 3.67
N GLY A 1018 35.91 28.25 3.94
CA GLY A 1018 37.05 28.95 4.54
C GLY A 1018 37.43 28.38 5.92
N LYS A 1019 38.72 28.42 6.25
CA LYS A 1019 39.24 27.93 7.55
C LYS A 1019 38.66 28.71 8.73
N LYS A 1020 38.50 30.03 8.56
CA LYS A 1020 37.91 30.96 9.54
C LYS A 1020 36.39 31.10 9.45
N SER A 1021 35.73 30.36 8.56
CA SER A 1021 34.28 30.42 8.43
C SER A 1021 33.60 29.84 9.67
N GLU A 1022 32.65 30.57 10.24
CA GLU A 1022 31.91 30.15 11.41
C GLU A 1022 30.73 29.25 11.02
N PHE A 1023 30.50 28.17 11.78
CA PHE A 1023 29.31 27.35 11.61
C PHE A 1023 28.08 28.14 12.07
N LYS A 1024 27.03 28.14 11.25
CA LYS A 1024 25.74 28.75 11.58
C LYS A 1024 24.73 27.70 11.99
N PHE A 1025 24.31 26.83 11.07
CA PHE A 1025 23.28 25.82 11.33
C PHE A 1025 23.29 24.71 10.29
N THR A 1026 22.63 23.59 10.59
CA THR A 1026 22.46 22.47 9.67
C THR A 1026 21.06 22.49 9.06
N LEU A 1027 20.94 22.23 7.76
CA LEU A 1027 19.69 22.07 7.03
C LEU A 1027 19.49 20.61 6.59
N TYR A 1028 18.38 20.02 7.03
CA TYR A 1028 17.87 18.75 6.56
C TYR A 1028 16.72 18.96 5.59
N ARG A 1029 16.35 17.92 4.85
CA ARG A 1029 15.21 17.97 3.94
C ARG A 1029 13.95 18.41 4.68
N ASN A 1030 13.26 19.39 4.09
CA ASN A 1030 12.10 20.09 4.63
C ASN A 1030 12.34 21.07 5.80
N ASP A 1031 13.58 21.33 6.20
CA ASP A 1031 13.84 22.51 7.05
C ASP A 1031 13.40 23.78 6.31
N LEU A 1032 12.84 24.73 7.06
CA LEU A 1032 12.46 26.02 6.50
C LEU A 1032 13.65 26.98 6.59
N ILE A 1033 13.80 27.83 5.59
CA ILE A 1033 14.81 28.86 5.51
C ILE A 1033 14.15 30.19 5.17
N LEU A 1034 14.54 31.26 5.86
CA LEU A 1034 14.21 32.62 5.47
C LEU A 1034 15.42 33.21 4.76
N ILE A 1035 15.23 33.66 3.53
CA ILE A 1035 16.26 34.36 2.76
C ILE A 1035 15.84 35.82 2.65
N LYS A 1036 16.68 36.72 3.14
CA LYS A 1036 16.50 38.17 3.03
C LYS A 1036 17.50 38.74 2.03
N ASP A 1037 17.00 39.52 1.09
CA ASP A 1037 17.80 40.36 0.21
C ASP A 1037 18.00 41.71 0.91
N THR A 1038 19.22 41.98 1.37
CA THR A 1038 19.52 43.19 2.14
C THR A 1038 19.62 44.43 1.25
N LEU A 1039 19.74 44.27 -0.07
CA LEU A 1039 19.79 45.39 -1.01
C LEU A 1039 18.37 45.90 -1.34
N ASN A 1040 17.47 44.97 -1.67
CA ASN A 1040 16.09 45.30 -2.08
C ASN A 1040 15.08 45.29 -0.92
N ASN A 1041 15.55 45.00 0.31
CA ASN A 1041 14.74 44.90 1.53
C ASN A 1041 13.52 43.96 1.39
N CYS A 1042 13.66 42.87 0.64
CA CYS A 1042 12.62 41.86 0.46
C CYS A 1042 13.07 40.52 1.04
N GLU A 1043 12.13 39.72 1.54
CA GLU A 1043 12.42 38.41 2.10
C GLU A 1043 11.43 37.35 1.63
N ARG A 1044 11.91 36.11 1.53
CA ARG A 1044 11.06 34.96 1.20
C ARG A 1044 11.40 33.77 2.07
N MET A 1045 10.36 33.13 2.60
CA MET A 1045 10.48 31.86 3.30
C MET A 1045 10.36 30.71 2.31
N LEU A 1046 11.33 29.81 2.35
CA LEU A 1046 11.46 28.68 1.44
C LEU A 1046 11.73 27.40 2.23
N ARG A 1047 11.57 26.27 1.57
CA ARG A 1047 11.83 24.95 2.14
C ARG A 1047 13.07 24.33 1.51
N PHE A 1048 13.98 23.83 2.33
CA PHE A 1048 15.19 23.17 1.87
C PHE A 1048 14.87 21.81 1.24
N GLY A 1049 15.26 21.64 -0.03
CA GLY A 1049 15.19 20.38 -0.75
C GLY A 1049 16.44 19.55 -0.51
N SER A 1050 17.57 20.02 -1.06
CA SER A 1050 18.88 19.38 -0.94
C SER A 1050 20.02 20.31 -1.37
N LYS A 1051 21.26 19.92 -1.11
CA LYS A 1051 22.45 20.56 -1.70
C LYS A 1051 22.67 20.00 -3.11
N ASN A 1052 22.88 20.87 -4.10
CA ASN A 1052 23.20 20.45 -5.46
C ASN A 1052 24.68 20.07 -5.58
N ASP A 1053 24.96 18.89 -6.11
CA ASP A 1053 26.31 18.37 -6.23
C ASP A 1053 27.09 18.91 -7.42
N THR A 1054 26.42 19.55 -8.38
CA THR A 1054 27.05 19.99 -9.64
C THR A 1054 27.84 21.29 -9.48
N SER A 1055 27.44 22.15 -8.53
CA SER A 1055 28.03 23.47 -8.31
C SER A 1055 28.19 23.74 -6.82
N LYS A 1056 29.33 24.32 -6.43
CA LYS A 1056 29.60 24.66 -5.02
C LYS A 1056 28.56 25.66 -4.52
N HIS A 1057 28.11 25.47 -3.28
CA HIS A 1057 27.15 26.35 -2.60
C HIS A 1057 25.78 26.53 -3.28
N TYR A 1058 25.42 25.65 -4.23
CA TYR A 1058 24.08 25.61 -4.81
C TYR A 1058 23.17 24.68 -4.01
N VAL A 1059 21.91 25.07 -3.87
CA VAL A 1059 20.88 24.29 -3.19
C VAL A 1059 19.60 24.25 -4.03
N GLU A 1060 18.87 23.15 -3.91
CA GLU A 1060 17.50 23.02 -4.37
C GLU A 1060 16.58 23.51 -3.26
N LEU A 1061 15.74 24.50 -3.59
CA LEU A 1061 14.74 25.08 -2.72
C LEU A 1061 13.35 24.78 -3.26
N LYS A 1062 12.37 24.74 -2.36
CA LYS A 1062 10.97 24.45 -2.66
C LYS A 1062 10.07 25.50 -2.02
N PRO A 1063 8.85 25.70 -2.56
CA PRO A 1063 7.89 26.60 -1.94
C PRO A 1063 7.38 26.05 -0.60
N LEU A 1064 6.84 26.94 0.21
CA LEU A 1064 6.24 26.63 1.52
C LEU A 1064 4.78 26.17 1.36
N GLU A 1065 4.09 26.73 0.38
CA GLU A 1065 2.65 26.71 0.17
C GLU A 1065 2.22 25.66 -0.86
N LYS A 1066 3.14 25.13 -1.67
CA LYS A 1066 2.85 24.16 -2.74
C LYS A 1066 3.97 23.12 -2.93
N GLY A 1067 3.73 22.13 -3.79
CA GLY A 1067 4.67 21.02 -4.02
C GLY A 1067 5.92 21.40 -4.81
N THR A 1068 5.74 22.20 -5.86
CA THR A 1068 6.76 22.69 -6.81
C THR A 1068 6.45 24.13 -7.19
N PHE A 1069 7.46 24.89 -7.63
CA PHE A 1069 7.25 26.23 -8.16
C PHE A 1069 6.61 26.20 -9.54
N ASP A 1070 6.00 27.33 -9.92
CA ASP A 1070 5.50 27.50 -11.28
C ASP A 1070 6.66 27.82 -12.22
N SER A 1071 6.49 27.53 -13.50
CA SER A 1071 7.53 27.78 -14.50
C SER A 1071 7.81 29.28 -14.61
N GLU A 1072 9.09 29.66 -14.53
CA GLU A 1072 9.55 31.05 -14.69
C GLU A 1072 9.04 32.05 -13.62
N GLU A 1073 8.51 31.53 -12.50
CA GLU A 1073 8.14 32.33 -11.32
C GLU A 1073 9.36 33.09 -10.77
N GLU A 1074 9.19 34.37 -10.44
CA GLU A 1074 10.23 35.21 -9.86
C GLU A 1074 10.09 35.26 -8.33
N ILE A 1075 11.13 34.81 -7.61
CA ILE A 1075 11.03 34.57 -6.16
C ILE A 1075 11.65 35.70 -5.33
N LEU A 1076 12.90 36.05 -5.63
CA LEU A 1076 13.64 37.18 -5.05
C LEU A 1076 14.54 37.73 -6.15
N PRO A 1077 14.72 39.06 -6.28
CA PRO A 1077 15.60 39.65 -7.28
C PRO A 1077 17.02 39.06 -7.24
N VAL A 1078 17.59 38.88 -6.03
CA VAL A 1078 18.91 38.27 -5.86
C VAL A 1078 19.01 36.81 -6.30
N LEU A 1079 17.90 36.06 -6.36
CA LEU A 1079 17.87 34.65 -6.79
C LEU A 1079 17.40 34.48 -8.24
N GLY A 1080 16.63 35.45 -8.78
CA GLY A 1080 16.03 35.42 -10.12
C GLY A 1080 14.96 34.34 -10.29
N LYS A 1081 14.63 34.03 -11.55
CA LYS A 1081 13.50 33.18 -11.92
C LYS A 1081 13.73 31.67 -11.74
N VAL A 1082 12.64 30.93 -11.58
CA VAL A 1082 12.58 29.46 -11.55
C VAL A 1082 12.80 28.87 -12.95
N ALA A 1083 13.40 27.68 -13.03
CA ALA A 1083 13.60 27.01 -14.32
C ALA A 1083 12.26 26.56 -14.94
N LYS A 1084 12.20 26.42 -16.27
CA LYS A 1084 11.02 25.88 -16.98
C LYS A 1084 10.57 24.50 -16.50
N SER A 1085 11.46 23.74 -15.87
CA SER A 1085 11.15 22.43 -15.27
C SER A 1085 10.44 22.52 -13.91
N GLY A 1086 10.23 23.71 -13.35
CA GLY A 1086 9.70 23.93 -11.99
C GLY A 1086 10.72 23.67 -10.88
N GLN A 1087 11.97 23.29 -11.21
CA GLN A 1087 13.06 23.13 -10.24
C GLN A 1087 13.72 24.48 -9.95
N PHE A 1088 13.89 24.78 -8.66
CA PHE A 1088 14.55 26.01 -8.21
C PHE A 1088 15.88 25.68 -7.55
N ILE A 1089 16.95 25.73 -8.35
CA ILE A 1089 18.32 25.48 -7.90
C ILE A 1089 19.12 26.78 -7.99
N LYS A 1090 19.59 27.30 -6.86
CA LYS A 1090 20.29 28.59 -6.79
C LYS A 1090 21.51 28.52 -5.88
N GLY A 1091 22.53 29.30 -6.25
CA GLY A 1091 23.72 29.54 -5.43
C GLY A 1091 23.42 30.56 -4.33
N LEU A 1092 23.72 30.22 -3.09
CA LEU A 1092 23.53 31.11 -1.93
C LEU A 1092 24.81 31.80 -1.46
N ASN A 1093 25.95 31.48 -2.08
CA ASN A 1093 27.20 32.22 -1.91
C ASN A 1093 27.15 33.51 -2.75
N LYS A 1094 26.37 34.49 -2.28
CA LYS A 1094 26.21 35.81 -2.89
C LYS A 1094 26.33 36.89 -1.81
N PRO A 1095 26.85 38.09 -2.14
CA PRO A 1095 26.80 39.22 -1.23
C PRO A 1095 25.35 39.67 -1.03
N ASN A 1096 25.09 40.45 0.03
CA ASN A 1096 23.78 41.07 0.32
C ASN A 1096 22.63 40.08 0.54
N ILE A 1097 22.93 38.88 1.04
CA ILE A 1097 21.93 37.89 1.46
C ILE A 1097 22.11 37.60 2.94
N SER A 1098 21.00 37.57 3.68
CA SER A 1098 20.95 37.02 5.05
C SER A 1098 20.07 35.77 5.08
N ILE A 1099 20.57 34.68 5.67
CA ILE A 1099 19.90 33.39 5.70
C ILE A 1099 19.69 32.95 7.15
N TYR A 1100 18.43 32.71 7.53
CA TYR A 1100 18.07 32.14 8.83
C TYR A 1100 17.40 30.79 8.65
N LYS A 1101 17.73 29.83 9.52
CA LYS A 1101 16.94 28.61 9.65
C LYS A 1101 15.66 28.95 10.41
N VAL A 1102 14.54 28.39 9.98
CA VAL A 1102 13.25 28.54 10.65
C VAL A 1102 12.77 27.16 11.08
N ARG A 1103 12.50 27.00 12.37
CA ARG A 1103 11.80 25.81 12.88
C ARG A 1103 10.35 26.16 13.11
N THR A 1104 9.49 25.17 12.91
CA THR A 1104 8.09 25.26 13.29
C THR A 1104 7.77 24.17 14.29
N ASP A 1105 6.91 24.46 15.25
CA ASP A 1105 6.20 23.40 15.94
C ASP A 1105 5.19 22.71 14.98
N VAL A 1106 4.43 21.74 15.48
CA VAL A 1106 3.42 21.04 14.65
C VAL A 1106 2.25 21.94 14.24
N LEU A 1107 2.05 23.07 14.92
CA LEU A 1107 1.01 24.07 14.65
C LEU A 1107 1.45 25.15 13.66
N GLY A 1108 2.72 25.16 13.24
CA GLY A 1108 3.24 26.14 12.29
C GLY A 1108 3.78 27.41 12.93
N ASN A 1109 3.86 27.49 14.26
CA ASN A 1109 4.45 28.65 14.95
C ASN A 1109 5.96 28.69 14.65
N LYS A 1110 6.44 29.82 14.14
CA LYS A 1110 7.80 29.99 13.59
C LYS A 1110 8.80 30.41 14.66
N PHE A 1111 9.97 29.78 14.67
CA PHE A 1111 11.11 30.10 15.53
C PHE A 1111 12.35 30.32 14.66
N PHE A 1112 12.90 31.53 14.67
CA PHE A 1112 14.05 31.90 13.85
C PHE A 1112 15.37 31.54 14.55
N ILE A 1113 16.25 30.86 13.84
CA ILE A 1113 17.53 30.39 14.32
C ILE A 1113 18.62 30.98 13.43
N LYS A 1114 19.39 31.92 14.01
CA LYS A 1114 20.54 32.55 13.35
C LYS A 1114 21.82 31.72 13.52
N LYS A 1115 21.96 31.02 14.64
CA LYS A 1115 23.07 30.12 14.96
C LYS A 1115 22.54 28.96 15.83
N GLU A 1116 22.86 27.71 15.48
CA GLU A 1116 22.48 26.50 16.25
C GLU A 1116 23.54 26.12 17.30
N GLY A 1117 24.81 26.49 17.09
CA GLY A 1117 25.93 26.20 17.99
C GLY A 1117 27.27 26.57 17.38
N ASP A 1118 28.38 26.30 18.07
CA ASP A 1118 29.72 26.67 17.59
C ASP A 1118 30.32 25.65 16.61
N LYS A 1119 29.88 24.39 16.69
CA LYS A 1119 30.34 23.30 15.83
C LYS A 1119 29.15 22.49 15.28
N PRO A 1120 29.30 21.88 14.09
CA PRO A 1120 28.31 20.97 13.55
C PRO A 1120 28.16 19.73 14.45
N LYS A 1121 26.94 19.20 14.57
CA LYS A 1121 26.69 17.98 15.34
C LYS A 1121 27.08 16.73 14.53
N LEU A 1122 28.10 16.01 15.00
CA LEU A 1122 28.65 14.80 14.38
C LEU A 1122 28.40 13.52 15.19
N ASP A 1123 27.98 13.65 16.46
CA ASP A 1123 27.61 12.49 17.28
C ASP A 1123 26.20 12.01 16.96
N PHE A 1124 26.12 10.82 16.38
CA PHE A 1124 24.86 10.13 16.11
C PHE A 1124 24.63 9.09 17.20
N LYS A 1125 23.68 9.36 18.11
CA LYS A 1125 23.17 8.29 18.97
C LYS A 1125 22.60 7.20 18.06
N ASN A 1126 23.19 6.01 18.08
CA ASN A 1126 22.53 4.83 17.55
C ASN A 1126 21.25 4.66 18.36
N ASN A 1127 20.10 5.06 17.81
CA ASN A 1127 18.81 4.65 18.32
C ASN A 1127 18.64 3.14 18.04
N ASN A 1128 19.42 2.32 18.74
CA ASN A 1128 19.08 0.93 19.00
C ASN A 1128 18.11 0.95 20.18
N LYS A 1129 16.85 1.27 19.90
CA LYS A 1129 15.70 0.78 20.64
C LYS A 1129 14.61 0.44 19.62
#